data_AF-A0A8H7VVW4-F1
#
_entry.id   AF-A0A8H7VVW4-F1
#
_cell.length_a   1.000
_cell.length_b   1.000
_cell.length_c   1.000
_cell.angle_alpha   90.00
_cell.angle_beta   90.00
_cell.angle_gamma   90.00
#
_symmetry.space_group_name_H-M   'P 1'
#
loop_
_entity.id
_entity.type
_entity.pdbx_description
1 polymer ?
#
loop_
_entity_poly.entity_id
_entity_poly.type
_entity_poly.pdbx_seq_one_letter_code
_entity_poly.pdbx_strand_id
1 'polypeptide(L)'
;MATVRKGKTVPCEGCRERKKKCSAGQPCERCKRLGIQCYYLKPVSPPKIEYLDSIQNQQVQLHVEVLEDIIRTMEREMYLLKSPLLIKHDSAYADDDFDTTVSRSIQPTTATPANWQLTLKQGRFSIHTDIQSYTSLLKHIETLGTQSLYPIIKQPTLASLSAGGGYLHRHVLSSILRKGNYQAPKVISQQNNLALQLIDAYFSCRFLHRVIFHQKTFYDLFVDRRADPESSPVVCALSAAVLTMHCKHALSIVPYTEHMALAEYYFQKSRTAVSKQFDQVSMETMVAYLHMSLYKVNLLRPQEANMYLEMAIRIRQILAEDTYRLEPVYTTTKRTLKSKIQSRYMREYETFKRLHAGFQDAVQFIQFVNNQRGVPVKQPKHKLCNKENTTFQKLFQSICAELYDPKPMPDESKQTIRAIMKEHYIGCMVKVVGPYFSRVRFGLDDMVPLSFLLKTEEDLKQVYYHQIPLNYRLAPSIFEDGLDDTEFKHRLQEDGRCDVVSVTLAARFYQSLLALHEPFLPVIKRHPTIMDLSMLQERTEPVETTRQKKQKKKVRESQSPALASLSSSNTLSSSSSDDTDDDDTVLSVHALRAQEVCHKCSITVVRLLEYQCTTLQACTIPVPSLLCAWDILMRNACLGMTAVDLQESDASNYLTERDVQLAREYAVRCIEILRRGYIFNGAERGIWEYYEKIEKQLLNALDVSMLSTVKYWEPPY
;
A
#
# COMPACT_ATOMS: atom_id res chain seq x y z
N MET A 1 -11.66 58.73 32.75
CA MET A 1 -10.26 58.28 32.53
C MET A 1 -10.26 56.80 32.19
N ALA A 2 -10.13 56.46 30.90
CA ALA A 2 -10.12 55.07 30.44
C ALA A 2 -8.74 54.45 30.70
N THR A 3 -8.70 53.35 31.44
CA THR A 3 -7.48 52.60 31.72
C THR A 3 -7.02 51.88 30.45
N VAL A 4 -5.90 52.32 29.88
CA VAL A 4 -5.23 51.66 28.75
C VAL A 4 -4.94 50.21 29.14
N ARG A 5 -5.59 49.25 28.47
CA ARG A 5 -5.35 47.81 28.66
C ARG A 5 -3.89 47.53 28.33
N LYS A 6 -3.06 47.26 29.36
CA LYS A 6 -1.67 46.84 29.21
C LYS A 6 -1.62 45.60 28.31
N GLY A 7 -0.98 45.73 27.14
CA GLY A 7 -0.77 44.63 26.20
C GLY A 7 -0.13 43.42 26.88
N LYS A 8 -0.51 42.21 26.45
CA LYS A 8 0.06 40.96 26.98
C LYS A 8 1.58 40.98 26.78
N THR A 9 2.34 40.99 27.86
CA THR A 9 3.80 40.98 27.82
C THR A 9 4.31 39.63 27.30
N VAL A 10 5.12 39.67 26.23
CA VAL A 10 5.77 38.47 25.69
C VAL A 10 6.89 38.06 26.65
N PRO A 11 6.92 36.82 27.18
CA PRO A 11 7.98 36.37 28.06
C PRO A 11 9.28 36.12 27.29
N CYS A 12 10.45 36.37 27.92
CA CYS A 12 11.74 35.95 27.37
C CYS A 12 11.85 34.42 27.30
N GLU A 13 12.74 33.89 26.45
CA GLU A 13 12.86 32.45 26.23
C GLU A 13 13.27 31.70 27.50
N GLY A 14 14.19 32.23 28.31
CA GLY A 14 14.55 31.62 29.59
C GLY A 14 13.38 31.50 30.59
N CYS A 15 12.42 32.44 30.55
CA CYS A 15 11.17 32.32 31.34
C CYS A 15 10.14 31.40 30.66
N ARG A 16 10.11 31.38 29.32
CA ARG A 16 9.19 30.59 28.50
C ARG A 16 9.49 29.10 28.59
N GLU A 17 10.74 28.68 28.42
CA GLU A 17 11.21 27.29 28.57
C GLU A 17 10.84 26.72 29.94
N ARG A 18 10.96 27.55 30.99
CA ARG A 18 10.66 27.16 32.37
C ARG A 18 9.18 27.33 32.76
N LYS A 19 8.33 27.82 31.84
CA LYS A 19 6.89 28.10 32.04
C LYS A 19 6.60 29.01 33.25
N LYS A 20 7.31 30.14 33.34
CA LYS A 20 7.18 31.09 34.45
C LYS A 20 6.87 32.52 33.98
N LYS A 21 6.29 33.33 34.88
CA LYS A 21 6.02 34.76 34.62
C LYS A 21 7.34 35.52 34.43
N CYS A 22 7.42 36.27 33.33
CA CYS A 22 8.53 37.12 32.97
C CYS A 22 8.20 38.58 33.30
N SER A 23 9.17 39.34 33.81
CA SER A 23 8.99 40.78 34.09
C SER A 23 9.24 41.68 32.87
N ALA A 24 9.46 41.11 31.68
CA ALA A 24 9.68 41.82 30.41
C ALA A 24 10.92 42.75 30.35
N GLY A 25 11.72 42.86 31.43
CA GLY A 25 12.99 43.60 31.42
C GLY A 25 14.09 42.87 30.63
N GLN A 26 15.20 43.58 30.33
CA GLN A 26 16.37 43.01 29.66
C GLN A 26 17.67 43.37 30.43
N PRO A 27 18.23 42.44 31.23
CA PRO A 27 17.69 41.12 31.56
C PRO A 27 16.45 41.22 32.47
N CYS A 28 15.51 40.28 32.34
CA CYS A 28 14.35 40.26 33.24
C CYS A 28 14.81 39.91 34.67
N GLU A 29 14.15 40.45 35.69
CA GLU A 29 14.55 40.29 37.10
C GLU A 29 14.76 38.83 37.51
N ARG A 30 13.93 37.93 36.98
CA ARG A 30 14.03 36.49 37.26
C ARG A 30 15.28 35.89 36.66
N CYS A 31 15.56 36.17 35.38
CA CYS A 31 16.78 35.68 34.74
C CYS A 31 18.02 36.25 35.41
N LYS A 32 17.99 37.52 35.83
CA LYS A 32 19.06 38.17 36.62
C LYS A 32 19.30 37.46 37.95
N ARG A 33 18.24 37.12 38.70
CA ARG A 33 18.35 36.41 39.99
C ARG A 33 18.86 34.97 39.85
N LEU A 34 18.49 34.30 38.75
CA LEU A 34 18.87 32.91 38.49
C LEU A 34 20.22 32.76 37.78
N GLY A 35 20.88 33.85 37.41
CA GLY A 35 22.15 33.80 36.67
C GLY A 35 22.03 33.15 35.28
N ILE A 36 20.85 33.21 34.64
CA ILE A 36 20.61 32.61 33.31
C ILE A 36 20.49 33.68 32.22
N GLN A 37 20.86 33.31 30.99
CA GLN A 37 20.81 34.21 29.84
C GLN A 37 19.35 34.62 29.53
N CYS A 38 19.11 35.93 29.47
CA CYS A 38 17.80 36.50 29.15
C CYS A 38 17.80 37.04 27.72
N TYR A 39 17.17 36.34 26.79
CA TYR A 39 17.02 36.79 25.42
C TYR A 39 15.56 36.68 24.96
N TYR A 40 15.16 37.60 24.08
CA TYR A 40 13.86 37.60 23.42
C TYR A 40 14.12 37.26 21.94
N LEU A 41 13.38 36.29 21.40
CA LEU A 41 13.43 36.02 19.97
C LEU A 41 12.85 37.23 19.24
N LYS A 42 13.61 37.76 18.26
CA LYS A 42 13.05 38.74 17.33
C LYS A 42 11.93 38.03 16.55
N PRO A 43 10.70 38.57 16.51
CA PRO A 43 9.64 37.98 15.71
C PRO A 43 10.14 37.88 14.27
N VAL A 44 10.09 36.67 13.71
CA VAL A 44 10.44 36.42 12.30
C VAL A 44 9.44 37.21 11.46
N SER A 45 9.93 38.08 10.60
CA SER A 45 9.09 38.84 9.67
C SER A 45 8.23 37.86 8.87
N PRO A 46 6.91 38.08 8.74
CA PRO A 46 6.10 37.24 7.87
C PRO A 46 6.70 37.20 6.46
N PRO A 47 6.62 36.05 5.77
CA PRO A 47 7.17 35.90 4.42
C PRO A 47 6.61 36.98 3.50
N LYS A 48 7.47 37.57 2.67
CA LYS A 48 7.10 38.63 1.73
C LYS A 48 5.98 38.13 0.81
N ILE A 49 4.93 38.91 0.66
CA ILE A 49 3.72 38.59 -0.13
C ILE A 49 4.08 38.19 -1.58
N GLU A 50 5.13 38.81 -2.13
CA GLU A 50 5.70 38.49 -3.46
C GLU A 50 6.05 37.00 -3.64
N TYR A 51 6.43 36.29 -2.56
CA TYR A 51 6.73 34.86 -2.62
C TYR A 51 5.46 34.01 -2.75
N LEU A 52 4.35 34.41 -2.13
CA LEU A 52 3.07 33.71 -2.23
C LEU A 52 2.46 33.84 -3.63
N ASP A 53 2.56 35.01 -4.24
CA ASP A 53 2.12 35.23 -5.62
C ASP A 53 2.92 34.39 -6.62
N SER A 54 4.23 34.18 -6.37
CA SER A 54 5.06 33.32 -7.22
C SER A 54 4.60 31.84 -7.20
N ILE A 55 4.20 31.33 -6.03
CA ILE A 55 3.72 29.96 -5.88
C ILE A 55 2.36 29.80 -6.58
N GLN A 56 1.47 30.79 -6.41
CA GLN A 56 0.15 30.77 -7.03
C GLN A 56 0.24 30.85 -8.56
N ASN A 57 1.14 31.68 -9.10
CA ASN A 57 1.40 31.75 -10.54
C ASN A 57 2.00 30.44 -11.09
N GLN A 58 2.90 29.79 -10.34
CA GLN A 58 3.45 28.50 -10.74
C GLN A 58 2.39 27.40 -10.81
N GLN A 59 1.40 27.44 -9.91
CA GLN A 59 0.27 26.50 -9.92
C GLN A 59 -0.67 26.74 -11.12
N VAL A 60 -0.92 28.01 -11.48
CA VAL A 60 -1.69 28.35 -12.69
C VAL A 60 -0.97 27.91 -13.96
N GLN A 61 0.36 28.10 -14.03
CA GLN A 61 1.17 27.67 -15.17
C GLN A 61 1.06 26.16 -15.42
N LEU A 62 1.15 25.35 -14.35
CA LEU A 62 0.97 23.89 -14.44
C LEU A 62 -0.42 23.49 -14.96
N HIS A 63 -1.48 24.21 -14.56
CA HIS A 63 -2.83 23.95 -15.07
C HIS A 63 -2.97 24.28 -16.56
N VAL A 64 -2.32 25.34 -17.04
CA VAL A 64 -2.29 25.70 -18.46
C VAL A 64 -1.59 24.61 -19.28
N GLU A 65 -0.42 24.13 -18.83
CA GLU A 65 0.32 23.06 -19.52
C GLU A 65 -0.52 21.77 -19.66
N VAL A 66 -1.26 21.38 -18.62
CA VAL A 66 -2.15 20.21 -18.66
C VAL A 66 -3.29 20.41 -19.66
N LEU A 67 -3.89 21.61 -19.72
CA LEU A 67 -4.96 21.91 -20.68
C LEU A 67 -4.46 21.90 -22.12
N GLU A 68 -3.25 22.41 -22.38
CA GLU A 68 -2.63 22.37 -23.70
C GLU A 68 -2.35 20.94 -24.17
N ASP A 69 -1.96 20.03 -23.27
CA ASP A 69 -1.74 18.62 -23.60
C ASP A 69 -3.05 17.88 -23.93
N ILE A 70 -4.13 18.19 -23.18
CA ILE A 70 -5.47 17.67 -23.46
C ILE A 70 -5.95 18.13 -24.84
N ILE A 71 -5.77 19.42 -25.18
CA ILE A 71 -6.14 19.97 -26.49
C ILE A 71 -5.33 19.28 -27.61
N ARG A 72 -4.01 19.13 -27.46
CA ARG A 72 -3.15 18.44 -28.43
C ARG A 72 -3.53 16.97 -28.64
N THR A 73 -4.05 16.32 -27.61
CA THR A 73 -4.55 14.94 -27.69
C THR A 73 -5.87 14.88 -28.44
N MET A 74 -6.81 15.78 -28.12
CA MET A 74 -8.09 15.89 -28.85
C MET A 74 -7.88 16.22 -30.34
N GLU A 75 -6.94 17.10 -30.65
CA GLU A 75 -6.60 17.45 -32.04
C GLU A 75 -6.05 16.23 -32.82
N ARG A 76 -5.21 15.40 -32.19
CA ARG A 76 -4.70 14.16 -32.78
C ARG A 76 -5.81 13.16 -33.06
N GLU A 77 -6.69 12.91 -32.08
CA GLU A 77 -7.84 12.01 -32.25
C GLU A 77 -8.78 12.49 -33.37
N MET A 78 -9.04 13.81 -33.43
CA MET A 78 -9.81 14.40 -34.51
C MET A 78 -9.13 14.28 -35.88
N TYR A 79 -7.80 14.37 -35.93
CA TYR A 79 -7.06 14.17 -37.17
C TYR A 79 -7.17 12.72 -37.65
N LEU A 80 -7.07 11.75 -36.73
CA LEU A 80 -7.27 10.33 -37.04
C LEU A 80 -8.68 10.05 -37.59
N LEU A 81 -9.71 10.69 -37.02
CA LEU A 81 -11.09 10.58 -37.51
C LEU A 81 -11.30 11.24 -38.88
N LYS A 82 -10.49 12.24 -39.24
CA LYS A 82 -10.55 12.93 -40.55
C LYS A 82 -9.75 12.24 -41.63
N SER A 83 -8.79 11.39 -41.28
CA SER A 83 -7.97 10.70 -42.27
C SER A 83 -8.82 9.64 -42.97
N PRO A 84 -9.14 9.78 -44.27
CA PRO A 84 -9.77 8.70 -45.01
C PRO A 84 -8.84 7.50 -44.95
N LEU A 85 -9.30 6.41 -44.35
CA LEU A 85 -8.59 5.14 -44.27
C LEU A 85 -8.44 4.55 -45.68
N LEU A 86 -7.46 5.06 -46.44
CA LEU A 86 -6.93 4.43 -47.63
C LEU A 86 -6.02 3.29 -47.17
N ILE A 87 -6.63 2.22 -46.67
CA ILE A 87 -5.96 0.94 -46.53
C ILE A 87 -5.75 0.42 -47.96
N LYS A 88 -4.66 0.83 -48.60
CA LYS A 88 -4.11 0.10 -49.74
C LYS A 88 -3.60 -1.23 -49.18
N HIS A 89 -4.42 -2.26 -49.33
CA HIS A 89 -3.94 -3.63 -49.26
C HIS A 89 -3.01 -3.85 -50.47
N ASP A 90 -1.72 -3.58 -50.30
CA ASP A 90 -0.70 -4.07 -51.23
C ASP A 90 -0.50 -5.57 -50.94
N SER A 91 -1.40 -6.40 -51.48
CA SER A 91 -1.16 -7.84 -51.60
C SER A 91 -0.40 -8.12 -52.89
N ALA A 92 0.92 -7.99 -52.82
CA ALA A 92 1.82 -8.43 -53.88
C ALA A 92 2.66 -9.62 -53.36
N TYR A 93 2.04 -10.80 -53.26
CA TYR A 93 2.73 -12.10 -53.37
C TYR A 93 1.77 -13.12 -54.02
N ALA A 94 2.07 -13.40 -55.29
CA ALA A 94 2.00 -14.68 -56.01
C ALA A 94 1.92 -15.93 -55.11
N ASP A 95 1.35 -17.09 -55.45
CA ASP A 95 0.65 -17.65 -56.61
C ASP A 95 0.26 -19.07 -56.13
N ASP A 96 -0.97 -19.53 -56.33
CA ASP A 96 -1.37 -20.95 -56.50
C ASP A 96 -2.90 -21.12 -56.39
N ASP A 97 -3.52 -21.05 -57.57
CA ASP A 97 -4.48 -21.99 -58.13
C ASP A 97 -5.51 -22.67 -57.19
N PHE A 98 -6.70 -22.09 -57.07
CA PHE A 98 -7.93 -22.88 -56.96
C PHE A 98 -9.15 -22.13 -57.51
N ASP A 99 -9.69 -22.69 -58.59
CA ASP A 99 -10.80 -22.18 -59.39
C ASP A 99 -12.15 -22.44 -58.68
N THR A 100 -12.91 -21.41 -58.30
CA THR A 100 -14.38 -21.49 -58.16
C THR A 100 -15.03 -20.11 -58.28
N THR A 101 -15.66 -19.90 -59.42
CA THR A 101 -16.55 -18.80 -59.80
C THR A 101 -17.78 -18.62 -58.89
N VAL A 102 -17.91 -17.46 -58.23
CA VAL A 102 -19.21 -16.79 -57.96
C VAL A 102 -19.03 -15.27 -58.05
N SER A 103 -19.39 -14.68 -59.19
CA SER A 103 -19.38 -13.23 -59.40
C SER A 103 -20.63 -12.56 -58.79
N ARG A 104 -20.46 -11.77 -57.73
CA ARG A 104 -21.43 -10.73 -57.32
C ARG A 104 -20.78 -9.36 -57.44
N SER A 105 -21.18 -8.63 -58.49
CA SER A 105 -20.82 -7.23 -58.72
C SER A 105 -21.43 -6.35 -57.63
N ILE A 106 -20.59 -5.72 -56.80
CA ILE A 106 -20.95 -4.61 -55.92
C ILE A 106 -20.24 -3.37 -56.48
N GLN A 107 -20.99 -2.44 -57.03
CA GLN A 107 -20.48 -1.12 -57.44
C GLN A 107 -20.13 -0.30 -56.18
N PRO A 108 -18.98 0.37 -56.13
CA PRO A 108 -18.62 1.26 -55.03
C PRO A 108 -19.44 2.56 -55.14
N THR A 109 -20.36 2.77 -54.20
CA THR A 109 -21.03 4.05 -54.02
C THR A 109 -20.02 5.07 -53.47
N THR A 110 -19.76 6.12 -54.25
CA THR A 110 -18.91 7.26 -53.88
C THR A 110 -19.57 8.05 -52.75
N ALA A 111 -19.37 7.66 -51.50
CA ALA A 111 -19.75 8.45 -50.34
C ALA A 111 -18.76 9.60 -50.17
N THR A 112 -19.23 10.83 -50.35
CA THR A 112 -18.45 12.04 -50.03
C THR A 112 -18.09 12.06 -48.55
N PRO A 113 -16.82 12.31 -48.18
CA PRO A 113 -16.38 12.35 -46.78
C PRO A 113 -17.10 13.50 -46.05
N ALA A 114 -17.65 13.21 -44.86
CA ALA A 114 -18.39 14.17 -44.08
C ALA A 114 -17.51 15.36 -43.66
N ASN A 115 -18.00 16.57 -43.93
CA ASN A 115 -17.23 17.80 -43.75
C ASN A 115 -17.45 18.36 -42.33
N TRP A 116 -16.74 17.80 -41.35
CA TRP A 116 -16.84 18.23 -39.95
C TRP A 116 -15.83 19.32 -39.63
N GLN A 117 -16.33 20.49 -39.20
CA GLN A 117 -15.51 21.62 -38.78
C GLN A 117 -15.79 21.96 -37.32
N LEU A 118 -14.73 22.05 -36.53
CA LEU A 118 -14.83 22.39 -35.11
C LEU A 118 -14.31 23.80 -34.89
N THR A 119 -15.07 24.65 -34.21
CA THR A 119 -14.67 26.03 -33.91
C THR A 119 -14.77 26.31 -32.42
N LEU A 120 -13.74 26.99 -31.90
CA LEU A 120 -13.70 27.51 -30.54
C LEU A 120 -13.58 29.03 -30.64
N LYS A 121 -14.67 29.76 -30.35
CA LYS A 121 -14.68 31.23 -30.34
C LYS A 121 -15.34 31.72 -29.07
N GLN A 122 -14.69 32.66 -28.37
CA GLN A 122 -15.21 33.32 -27.16
C GLN A 122 -15.64 32.35 -26.04
N GLY A 123 -14.86 31.28 -25.81
CA GLY A 123 -15.17 30.29 -24.78
C GLY A 123 -16.36 29.39 -25.09
N ARG A 124 -16.92 29.47 -26.32
CA ARG A 124 -17.94 28.54 -26.81
C ARG A 124 -17.34 27.56 -27.81
N PHE A 125 -17.65 26.29 -27.59
CA PHE A 125 -17.29 25.17 -28.43
C PHE A 125 -18.45 24.87 -29.38
N SER A 126 -18.19 24.79 -30.68
CA SER A 126 -19.23 24.53 -31.69
C SER A 126 -18.71 23.56 -32.74
N ILE A 127 -19.47 22.48 -32.97
CA ILE A 127 -19.20 21.49 -34.01
C ILE A 127 -20.17 21.77 -35.16
N HIS A 128 -19.62 22.14 -36.32
CA HIS A 128 -20.37 22.24 -37.57
C HIS A 128 -20.25 20.91 -38.31
N THR A 129 -21.39 20.28 -38.56
CA THR A 129 -21.47 19.04 -39.35
C THR A 129 -22.43 19.27 -40.51
N ASP A 130 -22.18 18.58 -41.61
CA ASP A 130 -23.06 18.51 -42.79
C ASP A 130 -24.19 17.48 -42.64
N ILE A 131 -24.37 16.93 -41.43
CA ILE A 131 -25.40 15.94 -41.12
C ILE A 131 -26.74 16.66 -40.96
N GLN A 132 -27.55 16.63 -42.03
CA GLN A 132 -28.85 17.33 -42.07
C GLN A 132 -30.00 16.53 -41.45
N SER A 133 -29.82 15.24 -41.14
CA SER A 133 -30.88 14.39 -40.59
C SER A 133 -30.35 13.33 -39.62
N TYR A 134 -31.21 12.92 -38.69
CA TYR A 134 -30.94 11.85 -37.73
C TYR A 134 -30.64 10.50 -38.42
N THR A 135 -31.31 10.22 -39.52
CA THR A 135 -31.06 9.02 -40.34
C THR A 135 -29.67 9.05 -40.98
N SER A 136 -29.18 10.20 -41.43
CA SER A 136 -27.82 10.35 -41.96
C SER A 136 -26.75 10.18 -40.87
N LEU A 137 -27.05 10.58 -39.64
CA LEU A 137 -26.19 10.35 -38.47
C LEU A 137 -26.08 8.85 -38.16
N LEU A 138 -27.22 8.16 -38.05
CA LEU A 138 -27.25 6.72 -37.76
C LEU A 138 -26.49 5.92 -38.83
N LYS A 139 -26.69 6.27 -40.10
CA LYS A 139 -26.00 5.60 -41.20
C LYS A 139 -24.48 5.80 -41.13
N HIS A 140 -24.00 6.98 -40.73
CA HIS A 140 -22.58 7.21 -40.49
C HIS A 140 -22.02 6.36 -39.34
N ILE A 141 -22.78 6.23 -38.24
CA ILE A 141 -22.39 5.42 -37.08
C ILE A 141 -22.33 3.92 -37.45
N GLU A 142 -23.29 3.42 -38.23
CA GLU A 142 -23.29 2.04 -38.72
C GLU A 142 -22.13 1.74 -39.67
N THR A 143 -21.76 2.71 -40.50
CA THR A 143 -20.64 2.57 -41.44
C THR A 143 -19.30 2.52 -40.70
N LEU A 144 -19.15 3.28 -39.61
CA LEU A 144 -17.98 3.21 -38.72
C LEU A 144 -17.90 1.88 -37.96
N GLY A 145 -19.05 1.30 -37.61
CA GLY A 145 -19.13 0.02 -36.89
C GLY A 145 -18.79 -1.21 -37.72
N THR A 146 -18.97 -1.15 -39.04
CA THR A 146 -18.84 -2.31 -39.94
C THR A 146 -17.45 -2.49 -40.55
N GLN A 147 -16.57 -1.49 -40.49
CA GLN A 147 -15.22 -1.55 -41.08
C GLN A 147 -14.09 -1.96 -40.11
N SER A 148 -14.39 -2.19 -38.83
CA SER A 148 -13.40 -2.68 -37.84
C SER A 148 -13.44 -4.21 -37.72
N LEU A 149 -12.41 -4.89 -38.21
CA LEU A 149 -12.25 -6.36 -38.17
C LEU A 149 -11.81 -6.94 -36.80
N TYR A 150 -11.82 -6.13 -35.74
CA TYR A 150 -11.67 -6.64 -34.38
C TYR A 150 -13.05 -6.78 -33.75
N PRO A 151 -13.34 -7.87 -33.02
CA PRO A 151 -14.57 -7.95 -32.24
C PRO A 151 -14.50 -6.85 -31.20
N ILE A 152 -15.18 -5.74 -31.48
CA ILE A 152 -15.53 -4.74 -30.48
C ILE A 152 -16.48 -5.49 -29.54
N ILE A 153 -15.92 -6.12 -28.51
CA ILE A 153 -16.62 -6.31 -27.24
C ILE A 153 -17.24 -4.95 -26.99
N LYS A 154 -18.57 -4.86 -27.04
CA LYS A 154 -19.32 -3.62 -26.87
C LYS A 154 -18.86 -2.99 -25.56
N GLN A 155 -17.87 -2.10 -25.63
CA GLN A 155 -17.62 -1.18 -24.55
C GLN A 155 -18.88 -0.33 -24.48
N PRO A 156 -19.44 -0.10 -23.29
CA PRO A 156 -20.54 0.83 -23.14
C PRO A 156 -20.09 2.16 -23.77
N THR A 157 -20.81 2.61 -24.79
CA THR A 157 -20.52 3.85 -25.49
C THR A 157 -20.48 4.99 -24.48
N LEU A 158 -19.55 5.94 -24.64
CA LEU A 158 -19.43 7.14 -23.81
C LEU A 158 -20.77 7.87 -23.56
N ALA A 159 -21.73 7.75 -24.47
CA ALA A 159 -23.10 8.26 -24.34
C ALA A 159 -23.93 7.56 -23.22
N SER A 160 -23.70 6.26 -22.97
CA SER A 160 -24.30 5.52 -21.85
C SER A 160 -23.61 5.82 -20.50
N LEU A 161 -22.35 6.28 -20.53
CA LEU A 161 -21.59 6.74 -19.35
C LEU A 161 -21.88 8.20 -18.95
N SER A 162 -22.49 8.99 -19.84
CA SER A 162 -22.87 10.37 -19.56
C SER A 162 -24.22 10.55 -18.86
N ALA A 163 -25.08 9.52 -18.82
CA ALA A 163 -26.41 9.61 -18.22
C ALA A 163 -26.44 9.32 -16.70
N GLY A 164 -25.52 8.50 -16.20
CA GLY A 164 -25.26 8.32 -14.76
C GLY A 164 -23.79 8.59 -14.51
N GLY A 165 -23.45 9.76 -13.98
CA GLY A 165 -22.08 10.30 -13.95
C GLY A 165 -21.03 9.23 -13.58
N GLY A 166 -20.04 9.04 -14.45
CA GLY A 166 -19.01 7.98 -14.45
C GLY A 166 -18.08 7.92 -13.22
N TYR A 167 -18.68 7.83 -12.05
CA TYR A 167 -18.08 7.70 -10.74
C TYR A 167 -18.49 6.36 -10.15
N LEU A 168 -17.54 5.69 -9.51
CA LEU A 168 -17.77 4.43 -8.83
C LEU A 168 -17.86 4.68 -7.33
N HIS A 169 -18.85 4.06 -6.68
CA HIS A 169 -18.98 4.06 -5.24
C HIS A 169 -18.07 3.00 -4.62
N ARG A 170 -17.37 3.36 -3.54
CA ARG A 170 -16.51 2.43 -2.79
C ARG A 170 -17.29 1.57 -1.78
N HIS A 171 -16.84 0.34 -1.55
CA HIS A 171 -17.24 -0.48 -0.41
C HIS A 171 -16.09 -0.70 0.60
N VAL A 172 -16.45 -0.90 1.87
CA VAL A 172 -15.50 -1.10 2.99
C VAL A 172 -15.45 -2.57 3.36
N LEU A 173 -14.30 -3.21 3.21
CA LEU A 173 -14.08 -4.59 3.67
C LEU A 173 -13.56 -4.61 5.12
N SER A 174 -14.16 -5.45 5.97
CA SER A 174 -13.73 -5.65 7.36
C SER A 174 -12.71 -6.78 7.46
N SER A 175 -11.40 -6.47 7.46
CA SER A 175 -10.38 -7.49 7.78
C SER A 175 -10.08 -7.50 9.29
N ILE A 176 -10.51 -8.55 9.99
CA ILE A 176 -10.33 -8.73 11.44
C ILE A 176 -8.89 -9.19 11.79
N LEU A 177 -8.15 -9.69 10.80
CA LEU A 177 -6.83 -10.34 10.91
C LEU A 177 -5.64 -9.49 11.40
N ARG A 178 -5.85 -8.22 11.79
CA ARG A 178 -4.74 -7.24 11.91
C ARG A 178 -4.44 -6.75 13.33
N LYS A 179 -4.99 -7.40 14.37
CA LYS A 179 -4.73 -7.02 15.77
C LYS A 179 -4.19 -8.23 16.53
N GLY A 180 -2.95 -8.14 17.00
CA GLY A 180 -2.32 -9.15 17.84
C GLY A 180 -1.60 -8.50 19.02
N ASN A 181 -1.76 -9.08 20.22
CA ASN A 181 -1.06 -8.71 21.45
C ASN A 181 -0.32 -9.94 21.97
N TYR A 182 0.96 -9.81 22.33
CA TYR A 182 1.82 -10.97 22.61
C TYR A 182 2.79 -10.77 23.78
N GLN A 183 2.97 -11.85 24.55
CA GLN A 183 3.93 -11.98 25.64
C GLN A 183 4.86 -13.18 25.39
N ALA A 184 6.15 -13.04 25.72
CA ALA A 184 7.17 -14.06 25.50
C ALA A 184 7.76 -14.57 26.83
N PRO A 185 7.99 -15.88 26.98
CA PRO A 185 8.73 -16.45 28.10
C PRO A 185 10.26 -16.26 27.95
N LYS A 186 11.00 -16.35 29.06
CA LYS A 186 12.45 -16.07 29.14
C LYS A 186 13.24 -17.32 29.54
N VAL A 187 14.14 -17.79 28.67
CA VAL A 187 15.39 -18.53 29.02
C VAL A 187 16.36 -18.31 27.86
N ILE A 188 17.66 -18.05 28.12
CA ILE A 188 18.69 -17.97 27.07
C ILE A 188 20.01 -18.53 27.59
N SER A 189 20.68 -19.36 26.78
CA SER A 189 22.09 -19.73 26.94
C SER A 189 22.95 -18.92 25.96
N GLN A 190 24.14 -18.47 26.38
CA GLN A 190 25.01 -17.62 25.55
C GLN A 190 25.98 -18.46 24.71
N GLN A 191 25.98 -18.24 23.39
CA GLN A 191 27.02 -18.73 22.48
C GLN A 191 27.81 -17.56 21.88
N ASN A 192 29.13 -17.71 21.77
CA ASN A 192 30.00 -16.70 21.17
C ASN A 192 29.80 -16.65 19.64
N ASN A 193 29.77 -15.45 19.05
CA ASN A 193 29.64 -15.16 17.60
C ASN A 193 28.26 -15.37 16.95
N LEU A 194 27.20 -15.55 17.74
CA LEU A 194 25.86 -15.79 17.20
C LEU A 194 25.33 -14.62 16.35
N ALA A 195 25.60 -13.38 16.76
CA ALA A 195 25.20 -12.20 16.00
C ALA A 195 25.77 -12.21 14.57
N LEU A 196 27.04 -12.57 14.38
CA LEU A 196 27.65 -12.62 13.04
C LEU A 196 26.99 -13.66 12.14
N GLN A 197 26.69 -14.85 12.67
CA GLN A 197 26.00 -15.89 11.91
C GLN A 197 24.62 -15.42 11.46
N LEU A 198 23.88 -14.70 12.31
CA LEU A 198 22.58 -14.12 11.96
C LEU A 198 22.71 -13.04 10.86
N ILE A 199 23.75 -12.21 10.92
CA ILE A 199 24.04 -11.21 9.89
C ILE A 199 24.39 -11.89 8.56
N ASP A 200 25.19 -12.95 8.57
CA ASP A 200 25.55 -13.71 7.38
C ASP A 200 24.30 -14.38 6.77
N ALA A 201 23.42 -14.95 7.59
CA ALA A 201 22.13 -15.48 7.15
C ALA A 201 21.21 -14.41 6.56
N TYR A 202 21.23 -13.19 7.11
CA TYR A 202 20.49 -12.06 6.55
C TYR A 202 21.00 -11.73 5.14
N PHE A 203 22.31 -11.55 4.95
CA PHE A 203 22.89 -11.21 3.65
C PHE A 203 22.74 -12.32 2.61
N SER A 204 22.76 -13.58 3.06
CA SER A 204 22.59 -14.75 2.19
C SER A 204 21.16 -14.92 1.68
N CYS A 205 20.16 -14.32 2.34
CA CYS A 205 18.77 -14.58 2.02
C CYS A 205 17.87 -13.34 2.09
N ARG A 206 17.56 -12.86 3.30
CA ARG A 206 16.55 -11.81 3.51
C ARG A 206 16.94 -10.50 2.84
N PHE A 207 18.23 -10.21 2.75
CA PHE A 207 18.80 -9.07 2.05
C PHE A 207 18.34 -8.97 0.58
N LEU A 208 18.21 -10.10 -0.13
CA LEU A 208 17.80 -10.11 -1.54
C LEU A 208 16.30 -9.82 -1.73
N HIS A 209 15.51 -10.00 -0.68
CA HIS A 209 14.11 -9.58 -0.69
C HIS A 209 13.99 -8.05 -0.63
N ARG A 210 14.88 -7.35 0.07
CA ARG A 210 14.90 -5.88 0.13
C ARG A 210 16.34 -5.40 0.35
N VAL A 211 16.99 -4.93 -0.70
CA VAL A 211 18.40 -4.52 -0.67
C VAL A 211 18.51 -3.12 -0.05
N ILE A 212 18.54 -3.05 1.28
CA ILE A 212 18.63 -1.79 2.04
C ILE A 212 20.07 -1.37 2.38
N PHE A 213 21.05 -2.25 2.15
CA PHE A 213 22.47 -2.01 2.41
C PHE A 213 23.33 -2.22 1.16
N HIS A 214 24.50 -1.61 1.15
CA HIS A 214 25.64 -2.14 0.40
C HIS A 214 26.44 -3.04 1.34
N GLN A 215 26.51 -4.36 1.06
CA GLN A 215 27.03 -5.36 2.01
C GLN A 215 28.44 -5.01 2.52
N LYS A 216 29.37 -4.68 1.61
CA LYS A 216 30.74 -4.32 2.01
C LYS A 216 30.81 -3.07 2.89
N THR A 217 29.94 -2.09 2.66
CA THR A 217 29.85 -0.90 3.52
C THR A 217 29.34 -1.25 4.90
N PHE A 218 28.38 -2.17 4.98
CA PHE A 218 27.84 -2.63 6.26
C PHE A 218 28.94 -3.23 7.15
N TYR A 219 29.74 -4.18 6.62
CA TYR A 219 30.83 -4.78 7.40
C TYR A 219 31.91 -3.74 7.76
N ASP A 220 32.34 -2.89 6.82
CA ASP A 220 33.34 -1.84 7.11
C ASP A 220 32.88 -0.86 8.19
N LEU A 221 31.60 -0.45 8.18
CA LEU A 221 31.08 0.52 9.15
C LEU A 221 30.76 -0.08 10.52
N PHE A 222 30.16 -1.27 10.56
CA PHE A 222 29.50 -1.77 11.77
C PHE A 222 30.17 -3.02 12.37
N VAL A 223 31.03 -3.72 11.62
CA VAL A 223 31.62 -5.00 12.04
C VAL A 223 33.14 -4.90 12.14
N ASP A 224 33.84 -4.70 11.02
CA ASP A 224 35.29 -4.92 10.90
C ASP A 224 36.15 -4.01 11.80
N ARG A 225 35.62 -2.83 12.16
CA ARG A 225 36.33 -1.83 12.98
C ARG A 225 36.19 -2.03 14.48
N ARG A 226 35.47 -3.06 14.92
CA ARG A 226 35.13 -3.29 16.33
C ARG A 226 35.73 -4.61 16.79
N ALA A 227 36.24 -4.61 18.02
CA ALA A 227 36.74 -5.85 18.64
C ALA A 227 35.61 -6.83 18.96
N ASP A 228 34.44 -6.31 19.32
CA ASP A 228 33.20 -7.08 19.55
C ASP A 228 32.11 -6.58 18.57
N PRO A 229 31.63 -7.41 17.63
CA PRO A 229 30.53 -7.05 16.73
C PRO A 229 29.26 -6.64 17.46
N GLU A 230 28.97 -7.25 18.61
CA GLU A 230 27.77 -6.95 19.40
C GLU A 230 27.87 -5.61 20.14
N SER A 231 29.04 -4.97 20.14
CA SER A 231 29.18 -3.59 20.60
C SER A 231 28.53 -2.58 19.63
N SER A 232 28.26 -2.97 18.37
CA SER A 232 27.49 -2.13 17.45
C SER A 232 25.99 -2.24 17.73
N PRO A 233 25.30 -1.12 18.01
CA PRO A 233 23.84 -1.12 18.11
C PRO A 233 23.15 -1.56 16.81
N VAL A 234 23.77 -1.37 15.65
CA VAL A 234 23.22 -1.81 14.35
C VAL A 234 23.24 -3.32 14.25
N VAL A 235 24.35 -3.97 14.57
CA VAL A 235 24.46 -5.44 14.55
C VAL A 235 23.44 -6.06 15.49
N CYS A 236 23.29 -5.52 16.70
CA CYS A 236 22.28 -5.99 17.65
C CYS A 236 20.84 -5.74 17.14
N ALA A 237 20.51 -4.54 16.64
CA ALA A 237 19.17 -4.24 16.15
C ALA A 237 18.78 -5.10 14.94
N LEU A 238 19.72 -5.30 14.01
CA LEU A 238 19.51 -6.16 12.85
C LEU A 238 19.37 -7.63 13.27
N SER A 239 20.19 -8.12 14.20
CA SER A 239 20.04 -9.49 14.75
C SER A 239 18.68 -9.71 15.40
N ALA A 240 18.21 -8.73 16.19
CA ALA A 240 16.87 -8.76 16.77
C ALA A 240 15.77 -8.81 15.71
N ALA A 241 15.90 -7.98 14.66
CA ALA A 241 14.95 -7.96 13.54
C ALA A 241 15.00 -9.27 12.72
N VAL A 242 16.18 -9.85 12.51
CA VAL A 242 16.37 -11.12 11.77
C VAL A 242 15.74 -12.29 12.51
N LEU A 243 15.87 -12.35 13.84
CA LEU A 243 15.23 -13.38 14.65
C LEU A 243 13.71 -13.28 14.69
N THR A 244 13.15 -12.11 14.36
CA THR A 244 11.71 -11.94 14.14
C THR A 244 11.32 -11.97 12.65
N MET A 245 12.30 -12.14 11.75
CA MET A 245 12.05 -12.36 10.33
C MET A 245 12.02 -13.86 10.06
N HIS A 246 10.95 -14.30 9.43
CA HIS A 246 10.74 -15.70 9.06
C HIS A 246 11.72 -16.12 7.96
N CYS A 247 12.82 -16.78 8.34
CA CYS A 247 13.84 -17.25 7.43
C CYS A 247 14.39 -18.62 7.86
N LYS A 248 14.39 -19.60 6.94
CA LYS A 248 14.93 -20.94 7.20
C LYS A 248 16.41 -20.90 7.59
N HIS A 249 17.19 -19.97 7.03
CA HIS A 249 18.59 -19.80 7.40
C HIS A 249 18.78 -19.34 8.85
N ALA A 250 17.92 -18.46 9.36
CA ALA A 250 17.97 -18.06 10.77
C ALA A 250 17.53 -19.22 11.70
N LEU A 251 16.54 -20.00 11.28
CA LEU A 251 16.10 -21.21 11.99
C LEU A 251 17.18 -22.30 12.05
N SER A 252 18.04 -22.40 11.04
CA SER A 252 19.16 -23.34 11.06
C SER A 252 20.28 -22.95 12.04
N ILE A 253 20.29 -21.69 12.49
CA ILE A 253 21.29 -21.16 13.41
C ILE A 253 20.78 -21.20 14.86
N VAL A 254 19.56 -20.75 15.09
CA VAL A 254 18.95 -20.69 16.43
C VAL A 254 17.69 -21.55 16.44
N PRO A 255 17.51 -22.44 17.44
CA PRO A 255 16.26 -23.16 17.61
C PRO A 255 15.08 -22.19 17.79
N TYR A 256 13.96 -22.47 17.14
CA TYR A 256 12.79 -21.60 17.14
C TYR A 256 12.31 -21.19 18.56
N THR A 257 12.41 -22.12 19.52
CA THR A 257 12.04 -21.90 20.94
C THR A 257 12.83 -20.78 21.61
N GLU A 258 14.03 -20.47 21.13
CA GLU A 258 14.93 -19.45 21.69
C GLU A 258 14.87 -18.11 20.94
N HIS A 259 14.27 -18.07 19.74
CA HIS A 259 14.27 -16.89 18.86
C HIS A 259 13.79 -15.64 19.57
N MET A 260 12.62 -15.72 20.22
CA MET A 260 11.98 -14.55 20.83
C MET A 260 12.77 -13.99 22.02
N ALA A 261 13.31 -14.87 22.85
CA ALA A 261 14.11 -14.45 24.00
C ALA A 261 15.41 -13.78 23.54
N LEU A 262 16.08 -14.38 22.54
CA LEU A 262 17.30 -13.86 21.97
C LEU A 262 17.07 -12.55 21.18
N ALA A 263 15.94 -12.44 20.47
CA ALA A 263 15.58 -11.22 19.76
C ALA A 263 15.38 -10.05 20.74
N GLU A 264 14.68 -10.28 21.86
CA GLU A 264 14.52 -9.26 22.91
C GLU A 264 15.86 -8.92 23.59
N TYR A 265 16.75 -9.90 23.79
CA TYR A 265 18.11 -9.66 24.29
C TYR A 265 18.87 -8.69 23.37
N TYR A 266 18.93 -8.98 22.07
CA TYR A 266 19.62 -8.13 21.10
C TYR A 266 18.94 -6.77 20.96
N PHE A 267 17.61 -6.70 20.99
CA PHE A 267 16.86 -5.46 20.96
C PHE A 267 17.22 -4.57 22.16
N GLN A 268 17.22 -5.14 23.37
CA GLN A 268 17.54 -4.40 24.58
C GLN A 268 19.02 -3.98 24.61
N LYS A 269 19.94 -4.82 24.14
CA LYS A 269 21.36 -4.48 23.99
C LYS A 269 21.57 -3.31 23.03
N SER A 270 20.91 -3.33 21.86
CA SER A 270 20.92 -2.21 20.91
C SER A 270 20.36 -0.93 21.54
N ARG A 271 19.20 -1.02 22.18
CA ARG A 271 18.55 0.12 22.86
C ARG A 271 19.46 0.75 23.91
N THR A 272 20.13 -0.06 24.74
CA THR A 272 21.08 0.42 25.74
C THR A 272 22.31 1.05 25.10
N ALA A 273 22.83 0.49 24.01
CA ALA A 273 23.97 1.05 23.29
C ALA A 273 23.64 2.41 22.65
N VAL A 274 22.49 2.52 21.98
CA VAL A 274 22.01 3.80 21.42
C VAL A 274 21.74 4.83 22.54
N SER A 275 21.17 4.41 23.67
CA SER A 275 20.94 5.31 24.81
C SER A 275 22.22 5.91 25.40
N LYS A 276 23.38 5.24 25.24
CA LYS A 276 24.68 5.79 25.65
C LYS A 276 25.20 6.84 24.66
N GLN A 277 24.73 6.79 23.41
CA GLN A 277 25.05 7.73 22.33
C GLN A 277 23.93 8.78 22.14
N PHE A 278 23.19 9.09 23.22
CA PHE A 278 22.08 10.04 23.17
C PHE A 278 22.52 11.37 22.51
N ASP A 279 21.67 11.91 21.62
CA ASP A 279 21.91 13.09 20.75
C ASP A 279 22.97 12.96 19.65
N GLN A 280 23.66 11.82 19.50
CA GLN A 280 24.59 11.64 18.37
C GLN A 280 23.85 11.31 17.06
N VAL A 281 23.85 12.28 16.15
CA VAL A 281 23.36 12.12 14.77
C VAL A 281 24.40 11.34 13.97
N SER A 282 24.14 10.05 13.73
CA SER A 282 25.00 9.20 12.92
C SER A 282 24.17 8.21 12.10
N MET A 283 24.77 7.69 11.02
CA MET A 283 24.17 6.60 10.25
C MET A 283 23.94 5.36 11.13
N GLU A 284 24.84 5.09 12.08
CA GLU A 284 24.71 3.97 13.02
C GLU A 284 23.44 4.12 13.88
N THR A 285 23.24 5.28 14.50
CA THR A 285 22.04 5.58 15.31
C THR A 285 20.77 5.49 14.47
N MET A 286 20.79 6.03 13.24
CA MET A 286 19.66 5.97 12.32
C MET A 286 19.27 4.53 11.96
N VAL A 287 20.24 3.71 11.56
CA VAL A 287 20.03 2.33 11.13
C VAL A 287 19.58 1.46 12.30
N ALA A 288 20.14 1.67 13.49
CA ALA A 288 19.72 0.97 14.71
C ALA A 288 18.24 1.24 15.00
N TYR A 289 17.80 2.50 15.01
CA TYR A 289 16.39 2.82 15.23
C TYR A 289 15.47 2.29 14.12
N LEU A 290 15.90 2.29 12.86
CA LEU A 290 15.13 1.67 11.78
C LEU A 290 14.91 0.18 12.03
N HIS A 291 15.95 -0.57 12.42
CA HIS A 291 15.83 -2.01 12.66
C HIS A 291 15.11 -2.33 13.98
N MET A 292 15.22 -1.47 14.99
CA MET A 292 14.38 -1.54 16.19
C MET A 292 12.90 -1.33 15.85
N SER A 293 12.60 -0.42 14.91
CA SER A 293 11.25 -0.27 14.37
C SER A 293 10.80 -1.54 13.67
N LEU A 294 11.60 -2.09 12.74
CA LEU A 294 11.28 -3.33 12.03
C LEU A 294 11.08 -4.52 12.98
N TYR A 295 11.87 -4.63 14.05
CA TYR A 295 11.64 -5.61 15.11
C TYR A 295 10.24 -5.46 15.71
N LYS A 296 9.83 -4.25 16.09
CA LYS A 296 8.48 -3.99 16.66
C LYS A 296 7.36 -4.17 15.64
N VAL A 297 7.63 -3.88 14.37
CA VAL A 297 6.73 -4.15 13.24
C VAL A 297 6.47 -5.65 13.11
N ASN A 298 7.53 -6.47 13.12
CA ASN A 298 7.43 -7.94 13.05
C ASN A 298 6.69 -8.53 14.26
N LEU A 299 6.71 -7.86 15.41
CA LEU A 299 5.93 -8.23 16.59
C LEU A 299 4.49 -7.69 16.60
N LEU A 300 4.04 -7.11 15.48
CA LEU A 300 2.71 -6.50 15.32
C LEU A 300 2.42 -5.41 16.37
N ARG A 301 3.45 -4.63 16.76
CA ARG A 301 3.35 -3.51 17.71
C ARG A 301 3.53 -2.15 17.01
N PRO A 302 2.55 -1.69 16.20
CA PRO A 302 2.72 -0.55 15.32
C PRO A 302 2.99 0.77 16.06
N GLN A 303 2.46 0.95 17.28
CA GLN A 303 2.70 2.17 18.07
C GLN A 303 4.16 2.27 18.54
N GLU A 304 4.70 1.19 19.10
CA GLU A 304 6.12 1.12 19.51
C GLU A 304 7.03 1.25 18.28
N ALA A 305 6.68 0.58 17.18
CA ALA A 305 7.42 0.66 15.92
C ALA A 305 7.48 2.10 15.39
N ASN A 306 6.36 2.82 15.42
CA ASN A 306 6.28 4.21 14.94
C ASN A 306 7.18 5.15 15.76
N MET A 307 7.29 4.95 17.09
CA MET A 307 8.20 5.74 17.92
C MET A 307 9.66 5.65 17.45
N TYR A 308 10.17 4.43 17.23
CA TYR A 308 11.55 4.24 16.75
C TYR A 308 11.73 4.74 15.32
N LEU A 309 10.71 4.54 14.47
CA LEU A 309 10.73 5.00 13.08
C LEU A 309 10.81 6.53 12.97
N GLU A 310 10.07 7.25 13.82
CA GLU A 310 10.13 8.71 13.91
C GLU A 310 11.53 9.20 14.27
N MET A 311 12.18 8.56 15.26
CA MET A 311 13.55 8.91 15.64
C MET A 311 14.52 8.70 14.47
N ALA A 312 14.42 7.55 13.79
CA ALA A 312 15.24 7.23 12.63
C ALA A 312 15.05 8.24 11.49
N ILE A 313 13.81 8.64 11.19
CA ILE A 313 13.52 9.61 10.11
C ILE A 313 14.04 11.01 10.45
N ARG A 314 13.93 11.47 11.70
CA ARG A 314 14.51 12.77 12.10
C ARG A 314 16.03 12.77 11.94
N ILE A 315 16.72 11.72 12.37
CA ILE A 315 18.18 11.58 12.19
C ILE A 315 18.52 11.54 10.70
N ARG A 316 17.73 10.80 9.89
CA ARG A 316 17.89 10.75 8.43
C ARG A 316 17.86 12.14 7.81
N GLN A 317 16.94 13.01 8.21
CA GLN A 317 16.84 14.36 7.65
C GLN A 317 18.09 15.19 7.95
N ILE A 318 18.55 15.17 9.20
CA ILE A 318 19.76 15.88 9.59
C ILE A 318 20.95 15.34 8.78
N LEU A 319 21.08 14.01 8.64
CA LEU A 319 22.12 13.41 7.80
C LEU A 319 22.01 13.80 6.32
N ALA A 320 20.79 13.90 5.77
CA ALA A 320 20.57 14.34 4.40
C ALA A 320 20.97 15.80 4.18
N GLU A 321 20.72 16.67 5.15
CA GLU A 321 21.03 18.11 5.07
C GLU A 321 22.50 18.42 5.36
N ASP A 322 23.13 17.67 6.26
CA ASP A 322 24.50 17.93 6.71
C ASP A 322 25.55 17.07 5.99
N THR A 323 25.39 15.74 6.00
CA THR A 323 26.44 14.79 5.58
C THR A 323 26.28 14.33 4.13
N TYR A 324 25.05 14.11 3.69
CA TYR A 324 24.71 13.54 2.38
C TYR A 324 23.99 14.53 1.47
N ARG A 325 24.21 15.83 1.69
CA ARG A 325 23.57 16.91 0.92
C ARG A 325 23.94 16.91 -0.55
N LEU A 326 25.20 16.59 -0.85
CA LEU A 326 25.73 16.60 -2.21
C LEU A 326 25.75 15.18 -2.76
N GLU A 327 25.03 14.94 -3.86
CA GLU A 327 25.19 13.70 -4.61
C GLU A 327 26.64 13.65 -5.11
N PRO A 328 27.36 12.56 -4.85
CA PRO A 328 28.75 12.49 -5.26
C PRO A 328 28.86 12.40 -6.78
N VAL A 329 29.72 13.25 -7.36
CA VAL A 329 29.91 13.33 -8.81
C VAL A 329 30.81 12.17 -9.27
N TYR A 330 30.35 11.41 -10.26
CA TYR A 330 31.12 10.37 -10.94
C TYR A 330 32.16 11.01 -11.88
N THR A 331 33.27 11.48 -11.34
CA THR A 331 34.40 11.94 -12.15
C THR A 331 35.31 10.75 -12.51
N THR A 332 35.40 10.42 -13.80
CA THR A 332 36.23 9.33 -14.33
C THR A 332 37.73 9.64 -14.38
N THR A 333 38.17 10.78 -13.83
CA THR A 333 39.57 11.21 -13.90
C THR A 333 40.47 10.47 -12.90
N LYS A 334 41.31 9.57 -13.44
CA LYS A 334 42.35 8.81 -12.73
C LYS A 334 43.38 9.76 -12.08
N ARG A 335 43.47 9.81 -10.74
CA ARG A 335 44.73 9.72 -9.95
C ARG A 335 44.58 10.00 -8.45
N THR A 336 45.27 9.15 -7.66
CA THR A 336 45.74 9.33 -6.26
C THR A 336 44.72 9.31 -5.12
N LEU A 337 45.20 9.02 -3.90
CA LEU A 337 44.54 8.73 -2.61
C LEU A 337 43.12 9.29 -2.36
N LYS A 338 42.78 10.46 -2.93
CA LYS A 338 41.41 10.99 -3.01
C LYS A 338 40.40 9.96 -3.54
N SER A 339 40.82 9.05 -4.43
CA SER A 339 39.96 8.00 -4.98
C SER A 339 39.45 7.00 -3.95
N LYS A 340 40.24 6.65 -2.92
CA LYS A 340 39.80 5.69 -1.88
C LYS A 340 38.76 6.31 -0.95
N ILE A 341 38.97 7.56 -0.53
CA ILE A 341 38.03 8.31 0.31
C ILE A 341 36.73 8.56 -0.47
N GLN A 342 36.83 8.98 -1.73
CA GLN A 342 35.67 9.17 -2.60
C GLN A 342 34.91 7.85 -2.82
N SER A 343 35.60 6.75 -3.11
CA SER A 343 34.98 5.42 -3.26
C SER A 343 34.26 4.98 -1.98
N ARG A 344 34.84 5.23 -0.80
CA ARG A 344 34.18 4.96 0.47
C ARG A 344 32.92 5.81 0.63
N TYR A 345 33.00 7.12 0.42
CA TYR A 345 31.85 8.01 0.49
C TYR A 345 30.74 7.62 -0.49
N MET A 346 31.07 7.25 -1.74
CA MET A 346 30.09 6.75 -2.72
C MET A 346 29.29 5.57 -2.17
N ARG A 347 29.98 4.60 -1.57
CA ARG A 347 29.37 3.38 -1.02
C ARG A 347 28.56 3.64 0.26
N GLU A 348 28.97 4.61 1.06
CA GLU A 348 28.22 5.09 2.23
C GLU A 348 26.96 5.85 1.80
N TYR A 349 27.09 6.75 0.82
CA TYR A 349 25.97 7.49 0.22
C TYR A 349 24.95 6.56 -0.43
N GLU A 350 25.39 5.55 -1.17
CA GLU A 350 24.47 4.58 -1.78
C GLU A 350 23.78 3.71 -0.71
N THR A 351 24.47 3.35 0.37
CA THR A 351 23.82 2.73 1.55
C THR A 351 22.76 3.65 2.15
N PHE A 352 23.10 4.93 2.35
CA PHE A 352 22.16 5.94 2.84
C PHE A 352 20.90 6.02 1.95
N LYS A 353 21.09 5.98 0.63
CA LYS A 353 19.99 5.97 -0.32
C LYS A 353 19.09 4.75 -0.18
N ARG A 354 19.68 3.55 -0.21
CA ARG A 354 18.98 2.27 -0.11
C ARG A 354 18.21 2.10 1.19
N LEU A 355 18.69 2.69 2.28
CA LEU A 355 17.98 2.69 3.56
C LEU A 355 16.59 3.34 3.46
N HIS A 356 16.35 4.26 2.51
CA HIS A 356 15.01 4.79 2.23
C HIS A 356 13.99 3.69 1.94
N ALA A 357 14.41 2.63 1.23
CA ALA A 357 13.57 1.48 0.94
C ALA A 357 13.16 0.73 2.22
N GLY A 358 14.03 0.68 3.23
CA GLY A 358 13.72 0.11 4.55
C GLY A 358 12.73 0.97 5.35
N PHE A 359 12.85 2.30 5.28
CA PHE A 359 11.85 3.19 5.87
C PHE A 359 10.47 3.01 5.24
N GLN A 360 10.40 2.93 3.90
CA GLN A 360 9.16 2.67 3.19
C GLN A 360 8.52 1.34 3.60
N ASP A 361 9.32 0.28 3.74
CA ASP A 361 8.84 -1.03 4.18
C ASP A 361 8.21 -0.97 5.58
N ALA A 362 8.90 -0.33 6.55
CA ALA A 362 8.37 -0.13 7.89
C ALA A 362 7.07 0.69 7.90
N VAL A 363 7.01 1.80 7.16
CA VAL A 363 5.80 2.64 7.04
C VAL A 363 4.64 1.84 6.44
N GLN A 364 4.89 1.13 5.33
CA GLN A 364 3.86 0.35 4.65
C GLN A 364 3.31 -0.76 5.55
N PHE A 365 4.16 -1.42 6.33
CA PHE A 365 3.73 -2.46 7.26
C PHE A 365 2.95 -1.86 8.45
N ILE A 366 3.39 -0.75 9.04
CA ILE A 366 2.64 -0.05 10.10
C ILE A 366 1.24 0.37 9.60
N GLN A 367 1.16 0.94 8.39
CA GLN A 367 -0.11 1.30 7.75
C GLN A 367 -0.98 0.06 7.50
N PHE A 368 -0.35 -1.04 7.09
CA PHE A 368 -1.02 -2.31 6.86
C PHE A 368 -1.67 -2.84 8.16
N VAL A 369 -0.90 -2.96 9.25
CA VAL A 369 -1.38 -3.44 10.56
C VAL A 369 -2.45 -2.52 11.14
N ASN A 370 -2.29 -1.20 11.01
CA ASN A 370 -3.30 -0.22 11.45
C ASN A 370 -4.58 -0.22 10.60
N ASN A 371 -4.74 -1.17 9.69
CA ASN A 371 -5.88 -1.33 8.81
C ASN A 371 -6.22 -0.07 7.99
N GLN A 372 -5.20 0.68 7.55
CA GLN A 372 -5.39 1.87 6.71
C GLN A 372 -5.49 1.54 5.21
N ARG A 373 -5.69 0.26 4.85
CA ARG A 373 -5.99 -0.13 3.47
C ARG A 373 -7.50 -0.12 3.23
N GLY A 374 -7.95 0.70 2.29
CA GLY A 374 -9.28 0.63 1.70
C GLY A 374 -10.42 1.19 2.55
N VAL A 375 -10.34 1.11 3.88
CA VAL A 375 -11.37 1.69 4.77
C VAL A 375 -11.20 3.21 4.80
N PRO A 376 -12.21 4.02 4.40
CA PRO A 376 -12.21 5.43 4.74
C PRO A 376 -11.97 5.52 6.24
N VAL A 377 -10.96 6.28 6.65
CA VAL A 377 -10.89 6.70 8.04
C VAL A 377 -12.13 7.57 8.24
N LYS A 378 -13.27 6.96 8.60
CA LYS A 378 -14.46 7.69 9.06
C LYS A 378 -13.92 8.60 10.12
N GLN A 379 -13.76 9.89 9.80
CA GLN A 379 -12.94 10.78 10.62
C GLN A 379 -13.46 10.62 12.04
N PRO A 380 -12.68 10.02 12.96
CA PRO A 380 -13.20 9.81 14.29
C PRO A 380 -13.49 11.20 14.81
N LYS A 381 -14.75 11.46 15.16
CA LYS A 381 -15.18 12.74 15.75
C LYS A 381 -14.32 13.09 16.98
N HIS A 382 -13.59 12.11 17.53
CA HIS A 382 -12.50 12.29 18.49
C HIS A 382 -11.18 12.77 17.85
N LYS A 383 -11.04 14.10 17.79
CA LYS A 383 -9.90 14.89 17.29
C LYS A 383 -8.54 14.69 18.00
N LEU A 384 -8.38 13.75 18.93
CA LEU A 384 -7.27 13.79 19.91
C LEU A 384 -6.08 12.85 19.61
N CYS A 385 -6.23 11.76 18.87
CA CYS A 385 -5.12 10.79 18.71
C CYS A 385 -4.39 10.83 17.35
N ASN A 386 -4.95 11.44 16.30
CA ASN A 386 -4.34 11.45 14.96
C ASN A 386 -3.74 12.79 14.50
N LYS A 387 -3.87 13.89 15.28
CA LYS A 387 -3.29 15.18 14.87
C LYS A 387 -1.76 15.22 14.97
N GLU A 388 -1.16 14.49 15.90
CA GLU A 388 0.30 14.51 16.10
C GLU A 388 1.07 13.75 15.01
N ASN A 389 0.47 12.72 14.40
CA ASN A 389 1.08 11.98 13.27
C ASN A 389 1.15 12.76 11.96
N THR A 390 0.54 13.95 11.87
CA THR A 390 0.56 14.74 10.64
C THR A 390 1.95 15.28 10.32
N THR A 391 2.76 15.61 11.33
CA THR A 391 4.12 16.13 11.10
C THR A 391 5.00 15.04 10.50
N PHE A 392 4.98 13.83 11.08
CA PHE A 392 5.74 12.69 10.58
C PHE A 392 5.33 12.27 9.16
N GLN A 393 4.03 12.13 8.91
CA GLN A 393 3.56 11.73 7.58
C GLN A 393 3.95 12.76 6.52
N LYS A 394 3.81 14.05 6.82
CA LYS A 394 4.27 15.13 5.92
C LYS A 394 5.77 15.08 5.68
N LEU A 395 6.54 14.83 6.74
CA LEU A 395 8.00 14.69 6.70
C LEU A 395 8.45 13.54 5.80
N PHE A 396 7.73 12.43 5.84
CA PHE A 396 8.03 11.25 5.03
C PHE A 396 7.54 11.44 3.59
N GLN A 397 6.36 12.01 3.40
CA GLN A 397 5.78 12.31 2.09
C GLN A 397 6.58 13.40 1.33
N SER A 398 7.28 14.29 2.04
CA SER A 398 8.15 15.28 1.39
C SER A 398 9.44 14.69 0.84
N ILE A 399 9.77 13.43 1.17
CA ILE A 399 10.93 12.75 0.62
C ILE A 399 10.62 12.34 -0.82
N CYS A 400 11.30 12.98 -1.78
CA CYS A 400 11.20 12.60 -3.19
C CYS A 400 11.80 11.19 -3.37
N ALA A 401 10.94 10.18 -3.55
CA ALA A 401 11.35 8.78 -3.70
C ALA A 401 12.34 8.55 -4.86
N GLU A 402 12.30 9.39 -5.90
CA GLU A 402 13.14 9.28 -7.10
C GLU A 402 14.62 9.54 -6.80
N LEU A 403 14.91 10.44 -5.84
CA LEU A 403 16.28 10.73 -5.42
C LEU A 403 16.93 9.54 -4.70
N TYR A 404 16.12 8.61 -4.20
CA TYR A 404 16.55 7.47 -3.38
C TYR A 404 16.40 6.14 -4.11
N ASP A 405 16.25 6.17 -5.44
CA ASP A 405 16.24 4.98 -6.27
C ASP A 405 17.59 4.26 -6.17
N PRO A 406 17.62 2.96 -5.80
CA PRO A 406 18.85 2.25 -5.52
C PRO A 406 19.63 1.99 -6.82
N LYS A 407 20.94 2.23 -6.79
CA LYS A 407 21.84 2.03 -7.93
C LYS A 407 22.79 0.86 -7.60
N PRO A 408 22.95 -0.13 -8.49
CA PRO A 408 23.91 -1.20 -8.28
C PRO A 408 25.35 -0.69 -8.20
N MET A 409 26.15 -1.28 -7.30
CA MET A 409 27.58 -0.97 -7.16
C MET A 409 28.45 -2.00 -7.90
N PRO A 410 29.64 -1.62 -8.39
CA PRO A 410 30.48 -2.51 -9.22
C PRO A 410 30.97 -3.79 -8.52
N ASP A 411 31.03 -3.80 -7.18
CA ASP A 411 31.48 -4.92 -6.36
C ASP A 411 30.36 -5.88 -5.94
N GLU A 412 29.13 -5.67 -6.41
CA GLU A 412 27.98 -6.49 -6.03
C GLU A 412 27.79 -7.72 -6.93
N SER A 413 27.28 -8.79 -6.32
CA SER A 413 26.97 -10.02 -7.06
C SER A 413 25.85 -9.79 -8.08
N LYS A 414 25.81 -10.63 -9.14
CA LYS A 414 24.72 -10.59 -10.13
C LYS A 414 23.33 -10.72 -9.48
N GLN A 415 23.21 -11.53 -8.43
CA GLN A 415 21.95 -11.73 -7.71
C GLN A 415 21.53 -10.45 -6.95
N THR A 416 22.49 -9.77 -6.30
CA THR A 416 22.26 -8.49 -5.63
C THR A 416 21.86 -7.40 -6.62
N ILE A 417 22.59 -7.28 -7.74
CA ILE A 417 22.24 -6.34 -8.82
C ILE A 417 20.81 -6.61 -9.30
N ARG A 418 20.46 -7.87 -9.51
CA ARG A 418 19.11 -8.26 -9.94
C ARG A 418 18.04 -7.91 -8.90
N ALA A 419 18.32 -8.12 -7.62
CA ALA A 419 17.42 -7.73 -6.52
C ALA A 419 17.27 -6.20 -6.39
N ILE A 420 18.32 -5.42 -6.66
CA ILE A 420 18.25 -3.95 -6.70
C ILE A 420 17.35 -3.48 -7.84
N MET A 421 17.56 -4.02 -9.05
CA MET A 421 16.73 -3.67 -10.21
C MET A 421 15.26 -4.06 -10.00
N LYS A 422 15.00 -5.17 -9.32
CA LYS A 422 13.64 -5.55 -8.90
C LYS A 422 12.99 -4.44 -8.05
N GLU A 423 13.68 -3.89 -7.06
CA GLU A 423 13.13 -2.80 -6.23
C GLU A 423 12.88 -1.53 -7.04
N HIS A 424 13.76 -1.21 -8.00
CA HIS A 424 13.55 -0.12 -8.95
C HIS A 424 12.24 -0.31 -9.73
N TYR A 425 12.01 -1.48 -10.31
CA TYR A 425 10.77 -1.76 -11.07
C TYR A 425 9.52 -1.78 -10.19
N ILE A 426 9.62 -2.26 -8.94
CA ILE A 426 8.54 -2.12 -7.95
C ILE A 426 8.26 -0.64 -7.69
N GLY A 427 9.30 0.19 -7.57
CA GLY A 427 9.19 1.64 -7.46
C GLY A 427 8.41 2.26 -8.63
N CYS A 428 8.71 1.85 -9.87
CA CYS A 428 7.98 2.30 -11.06
C CYS A 428 6.49 1.94 -11.00
N MET A 429 6.14 0.70 -10.61
CA MET A 429 4.74 0.30 -10.42
C MET A 429 4.06 1.14 -9.34
N VAL A 430 4.73 1.35 -8.19
CA VAL A 430 4.22 2.15 -7.07
C VAL A 430 3.98 3.62 -7.47
N LYS A 431 4.83 4.20 -8.33
CA LYS A 431 4.61 5.57 -8.85
C LYS A 431 3.30 5.69 -9.63
N VAL A 432 2.94 4.66 -10.40
CA VAL A 432 1.68 4.64 -11.16
C VAL A 432 0.47 4.49 -10.24
N VAL A 433 0.48 3.51 -9.34
CA VAL A 433 -0.70 3.21 -8.49
C VAL A 433 -0.81 4.09 -7.25
N GLY A 434 0.28 4.75 -6.84
CA GLY A 434 0.36 5.58 -5.64
C GLY A 434 -0.67 6.72 -5.60
N PRO A 435 -0.78 7.56 -6.65
CA PRO A 435 -1.79 8.61 -6.73
C PRO A 435 -3.22 8.07 -6.59
N TYR A 436 -3.51 6.93 -7.25
CA TYR A 436 -4.80 6.27 -7.16
C TYR A 436 -5.10 5.80 -5.73
N PHE A 437 -4.16 5.10 -5.09
CA PHE A 437 -4.34 4.67 -3.70
C PHE A 437 -4.47 5.86 -2.74
N SER A 438 -3.76 6.96 -2.98
CA SER A 438 -3.91 8.18 -2.18
C SER A 438 -5.32 8.74 -2.31
N ARG A 439 -5.85 8.84 -3.53
CA ARG A 439 -7.22 9.32 -3.79
C ARG A 439 -8.28 8.43 -3.14
N VAL A 440 -8.13 7.11 -3.27
CA VAL A 440 -9.10 6.13 -2.74
C VAL A 440 -9.05 6.10 -1.20
N ARG A 441 -7.86 6.17 -0.59
CA ARG A 441 -7.72 6.05 0.87
C ARG A 441 -7.98 7.35 1.62
N PHE A 442 -7.53 8.48 1.07
CA PHE A 442 -7.52 9.77 1.76
C PHE A 442 -8.43 10.82 1.11
N GLY A 443 -9.14 10.46 0.03
CA GLY A 443 -10.16 11.31 -0.58
C GLY A 443 -11.25 11.70 0.41
N LEU A 444 -11.81 12.90 0.22
CA LEU A 444 -12.91 13.42 1.04
C LEU A 444 -14.24 12.77 0.69
N ASP A 445 -14.39 12.29 -0.54
CA ASP A 445 -15.56 11.59 -1.05
C ASP A 445 -15.23 10.13 -1.40
N ASP A 446 -16.28 9.32 -1.47
CA ASP A 446 -16.23 7.90 -1.85
C ASP A 446 -16.31 7.68 -3.37
N MET A 447 -16.24 8.76 -4.16
CA MET A 447 -16.48 8.74 -5.60
C MET A 447 -15.16 8.75 -6.36
N VAL A 448 -14.88 7.66 -7.09
CA VAL A 448 -13.67 7.54 -7.91
C VAL A 448 -14.05 7.60 -9.39
N PRO A 449 -13.49 8.53 -10.18
CA PRO A 449 -13.75 8.56 -11.62
C PRO A 449 -13.28 7.26 -12.28
N LEU A 450 -14.16 6.63 -13.06
CA LEU A 450 -13.84 5.39 -13.78
C LEU A 450 -12.65 5.59 -14.74
N SER A 451 -12.57 6.74 -15.42
CA SER A 451 -11.47 7.08 -16.31
C SER A 451 -10.12 7.07 -15.58
N PHE A 452 -10.09 7.45 -14.30
CA PHE A 452 -8.88 7.43 -13.50
C PHE A 452 -8.44 6.00 -13.15
N LEU A 453 -9.38 5.11 -12.82
CA LEU A 453 -9.11 3.68 -12.63
C LEU A 453 -8.54 3.06 -13.91
N LEU A 454 -9.23 3.24 -15.05
CA LEU A 454 -8.84 2.63 -16.32
C LEU A 454 -7.47 3.13 -16.81
N LYS A 455 -7.21 4.45 -16.69
CA LYS A 455 -5.90 5.01 -17.00
C LYS A 455 -4.80 4.44 -16.11
N THR A 456 -5.05 4.33 -14.81
CA THR A 456 -4.07 3.77 -13.86
C THR A 456 -3.78 2.29 -14.16
N GLU A 457 -4.80 1.52 -14.53
CA GLU A 457 -4.63 0.12 -14.95
C GLU A 457 -3.79 0.02 -16.23
N GLU A 458 -4.05 0.86 -17.23
CA GLU A 458 -3.31 0.88 -18.49
C GLU A 458 -1.85 1.31 -18.29
N ASP A 459 -1.61 2.38 -17.53
CA ASP A 459 -0.26 2.83 -17.18
C ASP A 459 0.51 1.73 -16.42
N LEU A 460 -0.16 0.97 -15.56
CA LEU A 460 0.45 -0.15 -14.83
C LEU A 460 0.82 -1.30 -15.77
N LYS A 461 -0.05 -1.65 -16.73
CA LYS A 461 0.24 -2.63 -17.79
C LYS A 461 1.39 -2.15 -18.66
N GLN A 462 1.44 -0.86 -18.99
CA GLN A 462 2.52 -0.27 -19.77
C GLN A 462 3.87 -0.41 -19.06
N VAL A 463 3.92 -0.15 -17.75
CA VAL A 463 5.14 -0.38 -16.95
C VAL A 463 5.55 -1.85 -17.02
N TYR A 464 4.65 -2.79 -16.71
CA TYR A 464 5.02 -4.20 -16.58
C TYR A 464 5.36 -4.87 -17.92
N TYR A 465 4.58 -4.62 -18.98
CA TYR A 465 4.72 -5.29 -20.27
C TYR A 465 5.65 -4.56 -21.26
N HIS A 466 5.93 -3.28 -21.07
CA HIS A 466 6.75 -2.52 -22.03
C HIS A 466 8.01 -1.90 -21.43
N GLN A 467 7.98 -1.45 -20.17
CA GLN A 467 9.14 -0.81 -19.55
C GLN A 467 10.05 -1.79 -18.80
N ILE A 468 9.48 -2.81 -18.15
CA ILE A 468 10.29 -3.84 -17.48
C ILE A 468 10.95 -4.76 -18.53
N PRO A 469 12.29 -4.91 -18.52
CA PRO A 469 12.99 -5.75 -19.46
C PRO A 469 12.52 -7.20 -19.44
N LEU A 470 12.56 -7.87 -20.60
CA LEU A 470 12.09 -9.26 -20.77
C LEU A 470 12.68 -10.22 -19.75
N ASN A 471 13.95 -10.09 -19.39
CA ASN A 471 14.62 -10.95 -18.41
C ASN A 471 14.19 -10.72 -16.96
N TYR A 472 13.31 -9.75 -16.67
CA TYR A 472 12.73 -9.50 -15.33
C TYR A 472 11.23 -9.82 -15.27
N ARG A 473 10.61 -10.23 -16.37
CA ARG A 473 9.18 -10.53 -16.46
C ARG A 473 8.94 -11.94 -16.97
N LEU A 474 7.87 -12.55 -16.47
CA LEU A 474 7.38 -13.85 -16.92
C LEU A 474 6.67 -13.74 -18.28
N ALA A 475 6.62 -14.83 -19.04
CA ALA A 475 5.87 -14.88 -20.29
C ALA A 475 4.38 -14.56 -20.06
N PRO A 476 3.74 -13.74 -20.92
CA PRO A 476 2.29 -13.54 -20.86
C PRO A 476 1.50 -14.85 -20.99
N SER A 477 2.02 -15.82 -21.75
CA SER A 477 1.39 -17.14 -21.94
C SER A 477 1.26 -17.96 -20.65
N ILE A 478 2.04 -17.66 -19.61
CA ILE A 478 1.88 -18.31 -18.28
C ILE A 478 0.54 -17.93 -17.64
N PHE A 479 -0.06 -16.81 -18.03
CA PHE A 479 -1.26 -16.24 -17.41
C PHE A 479 -2.48 -16.32 -18.33
N GLU A 480 -2.49 -17.26 -19.28
CA GLU A 480 -3.67 -17.53 -20.10
C GLU A 480 -4.85 -17.99 -19.23
N ASP A 481 -6.06 -17.58 -19.62
CA ASP A 481 -7.27 -17.96 -18.91
C ASP A 481 -7.54 -19.46 -19.08
N GLY A 482 -8.04 -20.10 -18.02
CA GLY A 482 -8.45 -21.52 -18.04
C GLY A 482 -7.32 -22.53 -17.81
N LEU A 483 -6.08 -22.10 -17.56
CA LEU A 483 -4.99 -23.01 -17.19
C LEU A 483 -5.26 -23.66 -15.84
N ASP A 484 -5.12 -24.99 -15.79
CA ASP A 484 -5.03 -25.72 -14.53
C ASP A 484 -3.69 -25.45 -13.82
N ASP A 485 -3.57 -25.95 -12.59
CA ASP A 485 -2.40 -25.66 -11.75
C ASP A 485 -1.14 -26.39 -12.22
N THR A 486 -1.31 -27.56 -12.83
CA THR A 486 -0.21 -28.39 -13.33
C THR A 486 0.42 -27.71 -14.53
N GLU A 487 -0.42 -27.26 -15.47
CA GLU A 487 0.00 -26.53 -16.66
C GLU A 487 0.60 -25.17 -16.30
N PHE A 488 -0.01 -24.42 -15.38
CA PHE A 488 0.56 -23.16 -14.90
C PHE A 488 1.97 -23.36 -14.32
N LYS A 489 2.14 -24.39 -13.48
CA LYS A 489 3.44 -24.74 -12.89
C LYS A 489 4.44 -25.23 -13.95
N HIS A 490 3.99 -26.02 -14.92
CA HIS A 490 4.81 -26.50 -16.03
C HIS A 490 5.37 -25.33 -16.84
N ARG A 491 4.52 -24.39 -17.27
CA ARG A 491 4.95 -23.18 -18.01
C ARG A 491 5.93 -22.32 -17.21
N LEU A 492 5.76 -22.23 -15.89
CA LEU A 492 6.74 -21.57 -15.02
C LEU A 492 8.10 -22.28 -14.97
N GLN A 493 8.13 -23.61 -15.05
CA GLN A 493 9.37 -24.40 -15.05
C GLN A 493 10.10 -24.32 -16.39
N GLU A 494 9.36 -24.22 -17.50
CA GLU A 494 9.92 -24.11 -18.84
C GLU A 494 10.41 -22.68 -19.18
N ASP A 495 9.87 -21.65 -18.53
CA ASP A 495 10.33 -20.28 -18.75
C ASP A 495 11.72 -20.07 -18.14
N GLY A 496 12.76 -20.03 -18.99
CA GLY A 496 14.15 -19.79 -18.58
C GLY A 496 14.41 -18.42 -17.91
N ARG A 497 13.41 -17.55 -17.81
CA ARG A 497 13.46 -16.27 -17.08
C ARG A 497 12.82 -16.36 -15.69
N CYS A 498 12.25 -17.51 -15.34
CA CYS A 498 11.58 -17.74 -14.07
C CYS A 498 12.60 -17.82 -12.93
N ASP A 499 12.51 -16.88 -12.02
CA ASP A 499 13.25 -16.89 -10.76
C ASP A 499 12.50 -16.10 -9.69
N VAL A 500 13.07 -16.03 -8.48
CA VAL A 500 12.44 -15.35 -7.35
C VAL A 500 12.13 -13.88 -7.67
N VAL A 501 12.96 -13.23 -8.49
CA VAL A 501 12.81 -11.82 -8.85
C VAL A 501 11.64 -11.63 -9.83
N SER A 502 11.60 -12.39 -10.93
CA SER A 502 10.54 -12.26 -11.93
C SER A 502 9.18 -12.71 -11.38
N VAL A 503 9.15 -13.77 -10.56
CA VAL A 503 7.94 -14.21 -9.84
C VAL A 503 7.48 -13.15 -8.83
N THR A 504 8.40 -12.53 -8.08
CA THR A 504 8.04 -11.44 -7.15
C THR A 504 7.47 -10.23 -7.90
N LEU A 505 8.05 -9.84 -9.05
CA LEU A 505 7.54 -8.73 -9.86
C LEU A 505 6.15 -9.02 -10.41
N ALA A 506 5.91 -10.22 -10.94
CA ALA A 506 4.60 -10.65 -11.39
C ALA A 506 3.58 -10.63 -10.23
N ALA A 507 3.94 -11.17 -9.07
CA ALA A 507 3.08 -11.18 -7.89
C ALA A 507 2.74 -9.75 -7.43
N ARG A 508 3.68 -8.80 -7.54
CA ARG A 508 3.46 -7.38 -7.23
C ARG A 508 2.57 -6.68 -8.26
N PHE A 509 2.73 -7.00 -9.54
CA PHE A 509 1.86 -6.51 -10.61
C PHE A 509 0.40 -6.95 -10.39
N TYR A 510 0.14 -8.25 -10.22
CA TYR A 510 -1.21 -8.77 -9.97
C TYR A 510 -1.78 -8.29 -8.61
N GLN A 511 -0.96 -8.17 -7.57
CA GLN A 511 -1.36 -7.54 -6.31
C GLN A 511 -1.76 -6.07 -6.46
N SER A 512 -1.17 -5.36 -7.43
CA SER A 512 -1.52 -3.98 -7.72
C SER A 512 -2.86 -3.90 -8.46
N LEU A 513 -3.11 -4.80 -9.42
CA LEU A 513 -4.43 -4.95 -10.06
C LEU A 513 -5.53 -5.29 -9.06
N LEU A 514 -5.27 -6.21 -8.11
CA LEU A 514 -6.18 -6.50 -6.99
C LEU A 514 -6.55 -5.22 -6.25
N ALA A 515 -5.56 -4.46 -5.80
CA ALA A 515 -5.79 -3.26 -5.00
C ALA A 515 -6.46 -2.10 -5.78
N LEU A 516 -6.36 -2.08 -7.12
CA LEU A 516 -7.07 -1.10 -7.95
C LEU A 516 -8.58 -1.38 -7.96
N HIS A 517 -8.96 -2.65 -8.08
CA HIS A 517 -10.35 -3.09 -8.28
C HIS A 517 -11.09 -3.46 -6.99
N GLU A 518 -10.37 -3.85 -5.93
CA GLU A 518 -10.92 -4.20 -4.61
C GLU A 518 -11.98 -3.22 -4.08
N PRO A 519 -11.81 -1.88 -4.17
CA PRO A 519 -12.79 -0.91 -3.66
C PRO A 519 -14.18 -1.01 -4.32
N PHE A 520 -14.27 -1.60 -5.51
CA PHE A 520 -15.50 -1.70 -6.31
C PHE A 520 -16.10 -3.10 -6.32
N LEU A 521 -15.61 -3.98 -5.44
CA LEU A 521 -16.20 -5.29 -5.27
C LEU A 521 -17.63 -5.16 -4.74
N PRO A 522 -18.58 -5.95 -5.27
CA PRO A 522 -19.95 -5.91 -4.81
C PRO A 522 -20.06 -6.29 -3.33
N VAL A 523 -21.07 -5.77 -2.63
CA VAL A 523 -21.31 -6.17 -1.24
C VAL A 523 -21.95 -7.54 -1.22
N ILE A 524 -21.26 -8.53 -0.64
CA ILE A 524 -21.87 -9.82 -0.31
C ILE A 524 -22.55 -9.65 1.05
N LYS A 525 -23.88 -9.56 1.05
CA LYS A 525 -24.68 -9.49 2.29
C LYS A 525 -24.43 -10.79 3.08
N ARG A 526 -23.82 -10.66 4.25
CA ARG A 526 -23.64 -11.79 5.18
C ARG A 526 -24.81 -11.81 6.16
N HIS A 527 -25.40 -12.98 6.36
CA HIS A 527 -26.44 -13.13 7.38
C HIS A 527 -25.85 -12.83 8.78
N PRO A 528 -26.47 -11.94 9.58
CA PRO A 528 -25.93 -11.50 10.89
C PRO A 528 -25.67 -12.64 11.88
N THR A 529 -26.36 -13.77 11.71
CA THR A 529 -26.34 -14.93 12.59
C THR A 529 -25.01 -15.70 12.58
N ILE A 530 -24.17 -15.53 11.55
CA ILE A 530 -23.03 -16.42 11.31
C ILE A 530 -21.70 -15.89 11.89
N MET A 531 -21.59 -14.59 12.19
CA MET A 531 -20.36 -14.02 12.73
C MET A 531 -20.46 -13.73 14.23
N ASP A 532 -20.28 -14.78 15.04
CA ASP A 532 -19.63 -14.61 16.35
C ASP A 532 -18.11 -14.38 16.13
N LEU A 533 -17.84 -13.27 15.42
CA LEU A 533 -16.62 -12.45 15.33
C LEU A 533 -15.86 -12.22 16.64
N SER A 534 -16.59 -12.32 17.75
CA SER A 534 -16.29 -11.65 19.01
C SER A 534 -15.00 -12.11 19.67
N MET A 535 -14.43 -13.24 19.24
CA MET A 535 -13.16 -13.78 19.75
C MET A 535 -11.95 -12.85 19.59
N LEU A 536 -11.96 -11.92 18.61
CA LEU A 536 -10.90 -10.92 18.45
C LEU A 536 -11.29 -9.52 18.96
N GLN A 537 -12.54 -9.34 19.40
CA GLN A 537 -12.92 -8.18 20.21
C GLN A 537 -12.63 -8.56 21.66
N GLU A 538 -11.51 -8.06 22.19
CA GLU A 538 -11.20 -8.13 23.62
C GLU A 538 -12.48 -7.94 24.43
N ARG A 539 -12.85 -8.97 25.21
CA ARG A 539 -13.59 -8.72 26.45
C ARG A 539 -12.65 -7.87 27.29
N THR A 540 -12.64 -6.57 27.05
CA THR A 540 -12.21 -5.58 28.03
C THR A 540 -13.19 -5.72 29.18
N GLU A 541 -12.93 -6.72 30.03
CA GLU A 541 -13.41 -6.75 31.40
C GLU A 541 -13.12 -5.35 31.95
N PRO A 542 -14.14 -4.54 32.27
CA PRO A 542 -13.91 -3.23 32.84
C PRO A 542 -13.10 -3.48 34.11
N VAL A 543 -11.85 -3.03 34.11
CA VAL A 543 -11.02 -3.05 35.31
C VAL A 543 -11.80 -2.26 36.37
N GLU A 544 -12.45 -2.97 37.28
CA GLU A 544 -13.12 -2.43 38.43
C GLU A 544 -12.06 -1.77 39.32
N THR A 545 -11.74 -0.51 39.00
CA THR A 545 -11.05 0.36 39.95
C THR A 545 -11.99 0.57 41.12
N THR A 546 -11.86 -0.33 42.10
CA THR A 546 -12.49 -0.24 43.40
C THR A 546 -11.90 0.99 44.10
N ARG A 547 -12.49 2.17 43.87
CA ARG A 547 -12.24 3.38 44.66
C ARG A 547 -13.54 3.82 45.31
N GLN A 548 -13.66 3.41 46.57
CA GLN A 548 -14.52 3.94 47.59
C GLN A 548 -14.77 5.46 47.42
N LYS A 549 -16.00 5.84 47.10
CA LYS A 549 -16.53 7.16 47.48
C LYS A 549 -17.82 6.97 48.27
N LYS A 550 -17.64 7.13 49.57
CA LYS A 550 -18.67 7.28 50.60
C LYS A 550 -19.73 8.30 50.19
N GLN A 551 -20.98 7.87 50.31
CA GLN A 551 -22.11 8.56 50.94
C GLN A 551 -22.09 10.10 50.95
N LYS A 552 -23.06 10.71 50.26
CA LYS A 552 -23.87 11.79 50.86
C LYS A 552 -25.28 11.79 50.28
N LYS A 553 -26.12 11.02 50.97
CA LYS A 553 -27.57 11.07 51.01
C LYS A 553 -27.98 12.47 51.49
N LYS A 554 -28.78 13.22 50.72
CA LYS A 554 -29.59 14.32 51.27
C LYS A 554 -31.01 14.21 50.75
N VAL A 555 -31.82 13.67 51.65
CA VAL A 555 -33.28 13.63 51.66
C VAL A 555 -33.82 15.05 51.69
N ARG A 556 -34.86 15.32 50.89
CA ARG A 556 -35.92 16.27 51.25
C ARG A 556 -37.23 15.85 50.58
N GLU A 557 -38.03 15.12 51.36
CA GLU A 557 -39.50 15.21 51.44
C GLU A 557 -39.92 16.70 51.47
N SER A 558 -41.12 17.17 51.12
CA SER A 558 -42.44 16.67 50.74
C SER A 558 -43.30 17.95 50.66
N GLN A 559 -44.37 17.98 49.86
CA GLN A 559 -45.71 18.50 50.22
C GLN A 559 -46.50 19.03 49.00
N SER A 560 -47.57 18.27 48.72
CA SER A 560 -48.97 18.73 48.62
C SER A 560 -49.54 19.32 47.31
N PRO A 561 -50.87 19.15 47.11
CA PRO A 561 -51.53 19.10 45.80
C PRO A 561 -52.49 20.28 45.54
N ALA A 562 -52.86 20.52 44.27
CA ALA A 562 -54.22 20.93 43.85
C ALA A 562 -54.30 21.26 42.34
N LEU A 563 -55.31 20.65 41.70
CA LEU A 563 -56.23 21.16 40.66
C LEU A 563 -55.84 22.42 39.85
N ALA A 564 -55.84 22.30 38.50
CA ALA A 564 -56.87 22.89 37.62
C ALA A 564 -56.50 22.83 36.11
N SER A 565 -57.45 22.33 35.32
CA SER A 565 -57.91 22.78 34.00
C SER A 565 -56.97 22.95 32.78
N LEU A 566 -57.37 22.23 31.71
CA LEU A 566 -57.53 22.68 30.31
C LEU A 566 -56.30 23.19 29.54
N SER A 567 -55.85 22.43 28.54
CA SER A 567 -56.04 22.76 27.11
C SER A 567 -55.34 21.77 26.16
N SER A 568 -56.11 21.36 25.15
CA SER A 568 -55.77 20.88 23.82
C SER A 568 -54.34 21.15 23.29
N SER A 569 -53.71 20.14 22.68
CA SER A 569 -53.61 20.00 21.21
C SER A 569 -52.48 19.06 20.77
N ASN A 570 -52.82 18.21 19.80
CA ASN A 570 -51.99 17.65 18.72
C ASN A 570 -50.53 17.29 19.01
N THR A 571 -50.25 15.99 19.03
CA THR A 571 -48.97 15.47 18.55
C THR A 571 -49.24 14.29 17.63
N LEU A 572 -49.05 14.56 16.34
CA LEU A 572 -49.05 13.59 15.26
C LEU A 572 -48.00 12.51 15.55
N SER A 573 -48.44 11.26 15.53
CA SER A 573 -47.61 10.10 15.28
C SER A 573 -47.05 10.20 13.85
N SER A 574 -45.79 10.62 13.72
CA SER A 574 -45.02 10.48 12.47
C SER A 574 -44.49 9.06 12.40
N SER A 575 -45.28 8.17 11.81
CA SER A 575 -44.79 6.94 11.21
C SER A 575 -43.91 7.35 10.03
N SER A 576 -42.59 7.42 10.25
CA SER A 576 -41.61 7.47 9.18
C SER A 576 -41.67 6.12 8.45
N SER A 577 -42.44 6.08 7.36
CA SER A 577 -42.22 5.12 6.29
C SER A 577 -40.81 5.36 5.79
N ASP A 578 -39.88 4.51 6.23
CA ASP A 578 -38.63 4.27 5.52
C ASP A 578 -39.05 3.70 4.16
N ASP A 579 -39.30 4.61 3.21
CA ASP A 579 -39.23 4.32 1.77
C ASP A 579 -37.76 3.96 1.50
N THR A 580 -37.38 2.73 1.84
CA THR A 580 -36.21 2.10 1.23
C THR A 580 -36.57 1.96 -0.23
N ASP A 581 -36.19 2.96 -1.02
CA ASP A 581 -36.15 2.87 -2.48
C ASP A 581 -35.59 1.48 -2.82
N ASP A 582 -36.47 0.60 -3.32
CA ASP A 582 -36.15 -0.60 -4.08
C ASP A 582 -35.51 -0.11 -5.39
N ASP A 583 -34.35 0.54 -5.27
CA ASP A 583 -33.45 0.87 -6.35
C ASP A 583 -32.84 -0.49 -6.75
N ASP A 584 -33.67 -1.22 -7.49
CA ASP A 584 -33.47 -2.52 -8.07
C ASP A 584 -32.08 -2.47 -8.72
N THR A 585 -31.13 -3.09 -8.04
CA THR A 585 -29.74 -2.66 -8.06
C THR A 585 -29.13 -3.15 -9.35
N VAL A 586 -29.34 -2.40 -10.45
CA VAL A 586 -28.76 -2.71 -11.75
C VAL A 586 -27.26 -2.79 -11.55
N LEU A 587 -26.77 -4.02 -11.58
CA LEU A 587 -25.38 -4.32 -11.28
C LEU A 587 -24.52 -3.53 -12.24
N SER A 588 -23.72 -2.62 -11.71
CA SER A 588 -22.81 -1.90 -12.58
C SER A 588 -21.88 -2.91 -13.24
N VAL A 589 -21.73 -2.81 -14.56
CA VAL A 589 -20.79 -3.63 -15.36
C VAL A 589 -19.38 -3.60 -14.74
N HIS A 590 -19.05 -2.53 -14.02
CA HIS A 590 -17.79 -2.35 -13.30
C HIS A 590 -17.66 -3.22 -12.06
N ALA A 591 -18.72 -3.45 -11.30
CA ALA A 591 -18.69 -4.35 -10.15
C ALA A 591 -18.43 -5.80 -10.59
N LEU A 592 -19.04 -6.23 -11.70
CA LEU A 592 -18.80 -7.53 -12.31
C LEU A 592 -17.35 -7.66 -12.80
N ARG A 593 -16.83 -6.66 -13.52
CA ARG A 593 -15.43 -6.63 -13.95
C ARG A 593 -14.47 -6.62 -12.76
N ALA A 594 -14.75 -5.84 -11.73
CA ALA A 594 -13.92 -5.77 -10.52
C ALA A 594 -13.89 -7.13 -9.81
N GLN A 595 -15.03 -7.82 -9.73
CA GLN A 595 -15.13 -9.17 -9.20
C GLN A 595 -14.28 -10.16 -10.01
N GLU A 596 -14.41 -10.16 -11.34
CA GLU A 596 -13.65 -11.05 -12.23
C GLU A 596 -12.15 -10.81 -12.11
N VAL A 597 -11.70 -9.56 -12.22
CA VAL A 597 -10.29 -9.18 -12.11
C VAL A 597 -9.74 -9.55 -10.73
N CYS A 598 -10.47 -9.25 -9.66
CA CYS A 598 -10.04 -9.59 -8.31
C CYS A 598 -9.93 -11.10 -8.10
N HIS A 599 -10.91 -11.87 -8.56
CA HIS A 599 -10.88 -13.32 -8.42
C HIS A 599 -9.69 -13.93 -9.18
N LYS A 600 -9.54 -13.62 -10.47
CA LYS A 600 -8.43 -14.12 -11.31
C LYS A 600 -7.05 -13.72 -10.75
N CYS A 601 -6.88 -12.46 -10.37
CA CYS A 601 -5.61 -11.98 -9.84
C CYS A 601 -5.28 -12.62 -8.47
N SER A 602 -6.28 -12.90 -7.63
CA SER A 602 -6.04 -13.52 -6.32
C SER A 602 -5.53 -14.95 -6.47
N ILE A 603 -6.14 -15.75 -7.35
CA ILE A 603 -5.68 -17.09 -7.72
C ILE A 603 -4.25 -17.03 -8.27
N THR A 604 -3.98 -16.13 -9.22
CA THR A 604 -2.66 -15.96 -9.83
C THR A 604 -1.58 -15.62 -8.79
N VAL A 605 -1.87 -14.69 -7.86
CA VAL A 605 -0.94 -14.34 -6.78
C VAL A 605 -0.65 -15.56 -5.91
N VAL A 606 -1.66 -16.34 -5.52
CA VAL A 606 -1.46 -17.56 -4.71
C VAL A 606 -0.60 -18.59 -5.46
N ARG A 607 -0.88 -18.87 -6.74
CA ARG A 607 -0.07 -19.79 -7.56
C ARG A 607 1.40 -19.35 -7.62
N LEU A 608 1.66 -18.05 -7.85
CA LEU A 608 3.02 -17.50 -7.91
C LEU A 608 3.74 -17.64 -6.56
N LEU A 609 3.07 -17.34 -5.46
CA LEU A 609 3.65 -17.42 -4.11
C LEU A 609 3.86 -18.87 -3.66
N GLU A 610 2.96 -19.77 -4.03
CA GLU A 610 3.12 -21.21 -3.84
C GLU A 610 4.35 -21.71 -4.60
N TYR A 611 4.48 -21.37 -5.88
CA TYR A 611 5.65 -21.72 -6.69
C TYR A 611 6.96 -21.19 -6.08
N GLN A 612 6.94 -19.94 -5.63
CA GLN A 612 8.07 -19.30 -4.96
C GLN A 612 8.49 -20.02 -3.67
N CYS A 613 7.53 -20.47 -2.84
CA CYS A 613 7.82 -21.23 -1.62
C CYS A 613 8.27 -22.67 -1.89
N THR A 614 7.61 -23.36 -2.83
CA THR A 614 7.74 -24.81 -3.01
C THR A 614 8.86 -25.20 -3.97
N THR A 615 8.96 -24.49 -5.09
CA THR A 615 9.87 -24.83 -6.19
C THR A 615 11.13 -23.99 -6.13
N LEU A 616 11.00 -22.67 -5.95
CA LEU A 616 12.15 -21.76 -5.83
C LEU A 616 12.75 -21.71 -4.43
N GLN A 617 12.13 -22.39 -3.46
CA GLN A 617 12.56 -22.46 -2.06
C GLN A 617 12.85 -21.10 -1.42
N ALA A 618 12.15 -20.05 -1.85
CA ALA A 618 12.34 -18.73 -1.29
C ALA A 618 11.94 -18.76 0.19
N CYS A 619 12.81 -18.25 1.07
CA CYS A 619 12.53 -18.22 2.50
C CYS A 619 11.51 -17.14 2.88
N THR A 620 11.23 -16.19 1.99
CA THR A 620 10.34 -15.07 2.28
C THR A 620 9.37 -14.84 1.15
N ILE A 621 8.13 -14.57 1.51
CA ILE A 621 7.08 -14.16 0.59
C ILE A 621 6.68 -12.70 0.85
N PRO A 622 6.23 -11.97 -0.16
CA PRO A 622 5.59 -10.67 0.04
C PRO A 622 4.22 -10.88 0.73
N VAL A 623 4.24 -10.92 2.06
CA VAL A 623 3.04 -11.09 2.92
C VAL A 623 1.89 -10.15 2.53
N PRO A 624 2.11 -8.85 2.22
CA PRO A 624 1.02 -7.98 1.78
C PRO A 624 0.32 -8.44 0.49
N SER A 625 1.00 -9.19 -0.38
CA SER A 625 0.40 -9.78 -1.58
C SER A 625 -0.46 -10.98 -1.24
N LEU A 626 0.04 -11.86 -0.38
CA LEU A 626 -0.73 -13.02 0.07
C LEU A 626 -2.00 -12.59 0.82
N LEU A 627 -1.89 -11.61 1.71
CA LEU A 627 -3.02 -11.12 2.50
C LEU A 627 -4.05 -10.38 1.64
N CYS A 628 -3.63 -9.66 0.59
CA CYS A 628 -4.56 -9.14 -0.41
C CYS A 628 -5.33 -10.26 -1.12
N ALA A 629 -4.65 -11.29 -1.60
CA ALA A 629 -5.32 -12.42 -2.24
C ALA A 629 -6.24 -13.15 -1.27
N TRP A 630 -5.79 -13.38 -0.04
CA TRP A 630 -6.57 -13.98 1.04
C TRP A 630 -7.88 -13.23 1.32
N ASP A 631 -7.84 -11.90 1.48
CA ASP A 631 -9.04 -11.11 1.80
C ASP A 631 -10.11 -11.27 0.70
N ILE A 632 -9.70 -11.34 -0.57
CA ILE A 632 -10.57 -11.56 -1.73
C ILE A 632 -11.12 -12.99 -1.77
N LEU A 633 -10.25 -13.99 -1.57
CA LEU A 633 -10.62 -15.39 -1.60
C LEU A 633 -11.57 -15.74 -0.44
N MET A 634 -11.30 -15.23 0.76
CA MET A 634 -12.18 -15.40 1.92
C MET A 634 -13.53 -14.72 1.74
N ARG A 635 -13.59 -13.58 1.03
CA ARG A 635 -14.84 -12.96 0.64
C ARG A 635 -15.61 -13.87 -0.34
N ASN A 636 -14.95 -14.37 -1.38
CA ASN A 636 -15.56 -15.20 -2.42
C ASN A 636 -15.90 -16.63 -1.97
N ALA A 637 -15.25 -17.13 -0.92
CA ALA A 637 -15.50 -18.46 -0.37
C ALA A 637 -16.90 -18.60 0.26
N CYS A 638 -17.58 -17.47 0.53
CA CYS A 638 -18.92 -17.40 1.11
C CYS A 638 -19.06 -18.32 2.34
N LEU A 639 -18.04 -18.33 3.21
CA LEU A 639 -17.99 -19.24 4.35
C LEU A 639 -19.19 -19.05 5.28
N GLY A 640 -19.82 -20.16 5.63
CA GLY A 640 -21.01 -20.19 6.48
C GLY A 640 -22.33 -19.97 5.75
N MET A 641 -22.31 -19.76 4.43
CA MET A 641 -23.53 -19.73 3.60
C MET A 641 -23.82 -21.15 3.07
N THR A 642 -25.06 -21.61 3.25
CA THR A 642 -25.56 -22.82 2.60
C THR A 642 -25.78 -22.57 1.11
N ALA A 643 -26.00 -23.63 0.32
CA ALA A 643 -26.35 -23.48 -1.09
C ALA A 643 -27.65 -22.67 -1.28
N VAL A 644 -28.60 -22.81 -0.35
CA VAL A 644 -29.84 -22.02 -0.32
C VAL A 644 -29.54 -20.57 -0.02
N ASP A 645 -28.72 -20.28 1.01
CA ASP A 645 -28.32 -18.91 1.33
C ASP A 645 -27.58 -18.25 0.15
N LEU A 646 -26.78 -19.01 -0.60
CA LEU A 646 -26.07 -18.49 -1.77
C LEU A 646 -27.04 -18.13 -2.90
N GLN A 647 -28.06 -18.95 -3.13
CA GLN A 647 -29.13 -18.70 -4.11
C GLN A 647 -30.02 -17.52 -3.71
N GLU A 648 -30.35 -17.40 -2.42
CA GLU A 648 -31.13 -16.29 -1.86
C GLU A 648 -30.33 -14.99 -1.76
N SER A 649 -29.00 -15.10 -1.69
CA SER A 649 -28.11 -13.94 -1.71
C SER A 649 -27.87 -13.40 -3.11
N ASP A 650 -27.61 -12.10 -3.18
CA ASP A 650 -27.11 -11.44 -4.41
C ASP A 650 -25.74 -11.99 -4.87
N ALA A 651 -25.06 -12.86 -4.10
CA ALA A 651 -23.73 -13.37 -4.42
C ALA A 651 -23.72 -14.19 -5.72
N SER A 652 -24.80 -14.93 -6.01
CA SER A 652 -24.96 -15.74 -7.23
C SER A 652 -24.91 -14.89 -8.52
N ASN A 653 -25.20 -13.59 -8.42
CA ASN A 653 -25.09 -12.66 -9.53
C ASN A 653 -23.63 -12.31 -9.90
N TYR A 654 -22.68 -12.57 -9.00
CA TYR A 654 -21.27 -12.19 -9.16
C TYR A 654 -20.30 -13.37 -9.11
N LEU A 655 -20.73 -14.48 -8.53
CA LEU A 655 -19.92 -15.66 -8.27
C LEU A 655 -20.66 -16.90 -8.74
N THR A 656 -20.03 -17.64 -9.64
CA THR A 656 -20.49 -18.98 -9.98
C THR A 656 -20.16 -19.95 -8.85
N GLU A 657 -20.86 -21.08 -8.78
CA GLU A 657 -20.53 -22.16 -7.84
C GLU A 657 -19.06 -22.58 -7.95
N ARG A 658 -18.54 -22.62 -9.19
CA ARG A 658 -17.13 -22.89 -9.48
C ARG A 658 -16.20 -21.83 -8.89
N ASP A 659 -16.54 -20.54 -8.97
CA ASP A 659 -15.72 -19.46 -8.39
C ASP A 659 -15.68 -19.56 -6.86
N VAL A 660 -16.80 -19.91 -6.22
CA VAL A 660 -16.87 -20.15 -4.78
C VAL A 660 -16.00 -21.34 -4.38
N GLN A 661 -16.10 -22.45 -5.11
CA GLN A 661 -15.29 -23.64 -4.87
C GLN A 661 -13.79 -23.35 -5.03
N LEU A 662 -13.39 -22.73 -6.15
CA LEU A 662 -12.00 -22.32 -6.37
C LEU A 662 -11.52 -21.36 -5.29
N ALA A 663 -12.34 -20.40 -4.87
CA ALA A 663 -11.99 -19.47 -3.80
C ALA A 663 -11.70 -20.20 -2.47
N ARG A 664 -12.48 -21.24 -2.14
CA ARG A 664 -12.25 -22.08 -0.96
C ARG A 664 -10.94 -22.86 -1.06
N GLU A 665 -10.69 -23.53 -2.19
CA GLU A 665 -9.45 -24.28 -2.44
C GLU A 665 -8.22 -23.39 -2.31
N TYR A 666 -8.27 -22.21 -2.95
CA TYR A 666 -7.17 -21.26 -2.94
C TYR A 666 -6.98 -20.55 -1.60
N ALA A 667 -8.06 -20.35 -0.83
CA ALA A 667 -7.94 -19.90 0.56
C ALA A 667 -7.20 -20.94 1.41
N VAL A 668 -7.47 -22.25 1.26
CA VAL A 668 -6.70 -23.29 1.96
C VAL A 668 -5.22 -23.23 1.56
N ARG A 669 -4.91 -23.03 0.28
CA ARG A 669 -3.52 -22.87 -0.18
C ARG A 669 -2.83 -21.64 0.38
N CYS A 670 -3.54 -20.53 0.60
CA CYS A 670 -2.96 -19.40 1.33
C CYS A 670 -2.49 -19.80 2.73
N ILE A 671 -3.25 -20.63 3.46
CA ILE A 671 -2.84 -21.15 4.78
C ILE A 671 -1.58 -22.01 4.63
N GLU A 672 -1.53 -22.84 3.60
CA GLU A 672 -0.35 -23.65 3.30
C GLU A 672 0.88 -22.79 2.96
N ILE A 673 0.72 -21.72 2.18
CA ILE A 673 1.78 -20.76 1.89
C ILE A 673 2.20 -20.04 3.19
N LEU A 674 1.26 -19.62 4.04
CA LEU A 674 1.56 -19.00 5.34
C LEU A 674 2.39 -19.95 6.22
N ARG A 675 2.07 -21.25 6.21
CA ARG A 675 2.80 -22.29 6.92
C ARG A 675 4.20 -22.52 6.35
N ARG A 676 4.31 -22.73 5.03
CA ARG A 676 5.59 -22.98 4.35
C ARG A 676 6.49 -21.75 4.31
N GLY A 677 5.90 -20.56 4.36
CA GLY A 677 6.57 -19.28 4.53
C GLY A 677 6.92 -18.97 5.99
N TYR A 678 6.55 -19.86 6.93
CA TYR A 678 6.83 -19.79 8.36
C TYR A 678 6.39 -18.49 9.04
N ILE A 679 5.20 -17.96 8.70
CA ILE A 679 4.81 -16.61 9.13
C ILE A 679 4.41 -16.52 10.61
N PHE A 680 4.01 -17.61 11.24
CA PHE A 680 3.61 -17.56 12.64
C PHE A 680 4.85 -17.64 13.54
N ASN A 681 5.08 -16.66 14.43
CA ASN A 681 6.02 -16.84 15.54
C ASN A 681 5.24 -17.16 16.84
N GLY A 682 5.92 -17.41 17.97
CA GLY A 682 5.25 -17.65 19.24
C GLY A 682 4.41 -16.45 19.67
N ALA A 683 4.80 -15.26 19.22
CA ALA A 683 4.04 -14.02 19.28
C ALA A 683 3.04 -13.91 18.12
N GLU A 684 2.53 -15.00 17.53
CA GLU A 684 1.40 -14.99 16.60
C GLU A 684 0.39 -16.11 16.92
N ARG A 685 0.53 -16.79 18.06
CA ARG A 685 -0.30 -17.95 18.43
C ARG A 685 -1.81 -17.68 18.31
N GLY A 686 -2.29 -16.52 18.75
CA GLY A 686 -3.72 -16.17 18.62
C GLY A 686 -4.18 -16.02 17.17
N ILE A 687 -3.31 -15.53 16.28
CA ILE A 687 -3.59 -15.48 14.84
C ILE A 687 -3.61 -16.89 14.25
N TRP A 688 -2.72 -17.77 14.72
CA TRP A 688 -2.70 -19.17 14.31
C TRP A 688 -3.98 -19.92 14.71
N GLU A 689 -4.45 -19.79 15.96
CA GLU A 689 -5.69 -20.41 16.43
C GLU A 689 -6.90 -19.96 15.58
N TYR A 690 -6.89 -18.69 15.15
CA TYR A 690 -7.87 -18.16 14.23
C TYR A 690 -7.78 -18.80 12.83
N TYR A 691 -6.59 -18.93 12.25
CA TYR A 691 -6.40 -19.59 10.94
C TYR A 691 -6.74 -21.07 10.98
N GLU A 692 -6.43 -21.77 12.07
CA GLU A 692 -6.86 -23.16 12.28
C GLU A 692 -8.39 -23.29 12.23
N LYS A 693 -9.10 -22.38 12.91
CA LYS A 693 -10.58 -22.39 12.87
C LYS A 693 -11.10 -22.14 11.46
N ILE A 694 -10.52 -21.19 10.73
CA ILE A 694 -10.89 -20.91 9.34
C ILE A 694 -10.60 -22.10 8.44
N GLU A 695 -9.43 -22.73 8.59
CA GLU A 695 -9.07 -23.91 7.81
C GLU A 695 -10.10 -25.02 8.00
N LYS A 696 -10.49 -25.32 9.25
CA LYS A 696 -11.52 -26.31 9.54
C LYS A 696 -12.84 -25.97 8.83
N GLN A 697 -13.23 -24.69 8.83
CA GLN A 697 -14.44 -24.25 8.10
C GLN A 697 -14.30 -24.42 6.59
N LEU A 698 -13.14 -24.10 6.01
CA LEU A 698 -12.86 -24.27 4.58
C LEU A 698 -12.87 -25.75 4.18
N LEU A 699 -12.20 -26.61 4.94
CA LEU A 699 -12.14 -28.05 4.67
C LEU A 699 -13.52 -28.70 4.77
N ASN A 700 -14.30 -28.31 5.79
CA ASN A 700 -15.70 -28.76 5.90
C ASN A 700 -16.53 -28.29 4.71
N ALA A 701 -16.34 -27.06 4.24
CA ALA A 701 -17.08 -26.51 3.10
C ALA A 701 -16.64 -27.06 1.73
N LEU A 702 -15.54 -27.81 1.68
CA LEU A 702 -15.07 -28.52 0.49
C LEU A 702 -15.45 -30.01 0.51
N ASP A 703 -16.10 -30.50 1.57
CA ASP A 703 -16.37 -31.93 1.82
C ASP A 703 -15.11 -32.82 1.73
N VAL A 704 -13.94 -32.22 1.97
CA VAL A 704 -12.66 -32.92 1.89
C VAL A 704 -12.36 -33.49 3.28
N SER A 705 -12.41 -34.82 3.41
CA SER A 705 -12.10 -35.56 4.66
C SER A 705 -10.61 -35.55 5.03
N MET A 706 -9.84 -34.54 4.59
CA MET A 706 -8.42 -34.46 4.93
C MET A 706 -8.26 -34.21 6.43
N LEU A 707 -7.34 -34.97 7.04
CA LEU A 707 -6.93 -34.75 8.41
C LEU A 707 -6.46 -33.30 8.54
N SER A 708 -7.04 -32.58 9.50
CA SER A 708 -6.61 -31.24 9.86
C SER A 708 -5.09 -31.24 10.00
N THR A 709 -4.43 -30.49 9.15
CA THR A 709 -2.96 -30.35 9.05
C THR A 709 -2.33 -29.70 10.30
N VAL A 710 -3.15 -29.38 11.30
CA VAL A 710 -2.83 -28.66 12.54
C VAL A 710 -1.82 -29.36 13.44
N LYS A 711 -1.72 -30.70 13.42
CA LYS A 711 -0.82 -31.43 14.34
C LYS A 711 0.68 -31.14 14.13
N TYR A 712 1.08 -30.50 13.03
CA TYR A 712 2.47 -30.27 12.67
C TYR A 712 2.81 -28.78 12.69
N TRP A 713 3.30 -28.28 13.82
CA TRP A 713 3.96 -26.97 13.87
C TRP A 713 5.21 -26.93 14.77
N GLU A 714 5.71 -28.09 15.21
CA GLU A 714 7.13 -28.17 15.51
C GLU A 714 7.84 -28.29 14.16
N PRO A 715 8.76 -27.36 13.81
CA PRO A 715 9.66 -27.59 12.68
C PRO A 715 10.23 -29.00 12.83
N PRO A 716 10.23 -29.86 11.80
CA PRO A 716 10.91 -31.15 11.91
C PRO A 716 12.35 -30.86 12.33
N TYR A 717 12.72 -31.38 13.50
CA TYR A 717 14.02 -31.21 14.14
C TYR A 717 15.18 -31.61 13.23
#